data_AF-A0A3B8IMB3-F1
#
_entry.id   AF-A0A3B8IMB3-F1
#
_cell.length_a   1.000
_cell.length_b   1.000
_cell.length_c   1.000
_cell.angle_alpha   90.00
_cell.angle_beta   90.00
_cell.angle_gamma   90.00
#
_symmetry.space_group_name_H-M   'P 1'
#
loop_
_entity.id
_entity.type
_entity.pdbx_description
1 polymer ?
#
loop_
_entity_poly.entity_id
_entity_poly.type
_entity_poly.pdbx_seq_one_letter_code
_entity_poly.pdbx_strand_id
1 'polypeptide(L)'
;MAADTATILEDSSSVNIDLTIVDDALDELHEILVITLSSPSNANLGTNTTFTYTIEDNDDGPTVAFDTTASKGVEALTAAGILVRLSAPSGQAVTVDYSIDGTTTATNAGIDFDLQTTQLVIPAGVDSILIPFTVFNDFIQENDETVVINLNGATNATLGSITQHTYTISDDDGGFGPDGPGGIGGSTEMSFFLQAKGNWLFTDAGNTNATDGLLIQQWENPSQEGLIAINSTSVTNSEPTYQDLNSAEAVNGNGVMVFDGTADLLTMADDARVNTQSTGYSLKSTLVVFETSSDVTTRQVIYEQGGGGNGLNIWIESGVLHFGAWSSWSYIETTTAISANTVYYAVHELDQGSGVVRSYVNGTLAETPGMTGVLSSHGGDVGIGGMDNDSRFATNDSQTNEGLHFQGKIMEIAHFNERNLNQAQVAIMASYMAAKYNITVAGNNYAYGSTYGTEVIGIGAAASTGERHVAAQGTGLLAMDAPTSLDSGDYLYLGHDAGTIAAWGNTNAPNNPYVERVDRTWRVDKINDIGGIRLGFDTTALPAKPAGFDAYYLLIDNDNDGDFTDVADGEFTFVRLNERFGPLARVSGVDFIDGALFTIAMAQNVAVNDGDFDDPDTWLIEVPLDGDEVVIGTGSDVTLTEDTELSEITINGGNLNLMGFTLTITEGTINLIGGNVIPSNGTIEYASTSGTVCVQPLTYHHLLVSGSGTKELCGDIVVNGDLQINGDPTLDANGHNIELLGNWNSAVSASFAPQADQVTFSGTAAQTISKTGGGTEAFNNLIINKTTNDVTINEGNVQVNNTLTLTSGDVILGANNLVVNSNSTSAIQGGGATSYINNEGTGYLQHGVTLTNTYAIPVGGATEYAPLTFTLNSATLSSASIRMTQTDSPHPARDNATIY
;
A
#
# COMPACT_ATOMS: atom_id res chain seq x y z
N MET A 1 -35.19 -12.95 -46.82
CA MET A 1 -36.38 -13.20 -47.68
C MET A 1 -36.90 -14.61 -47.45
N ALA A 2 -38.21 -14.84 -47.59
CA ALA A 2 -38.74 -16.22 -47.66
C ALA A 2 -38.48 -16.82 -49.05
N ALA A 3 -38.48 -18.14 -49.16
CA ALA A 3 -38.39 -18.80 -50.47
C ALA A 3 -39.56 -18.38 -51.37
N ASP A 4 -39.26 -18.03 -52.63
CA ASP A 4 -40.24 -17.56 -53.61
C ASP A 4 -39.98 -18.16 -55.00
N THR A 5 -40.93 -18.00 -55.92
CA THR A 5 -40.90 -18.58 -57.26
C THR A 5 -40.65 -17.51 -58.33
N ALA A 6 -39.51 -17.62 -59.01
CA ALA A 6 -39.24 -16.80 -60.20
C ALA A 6 -39.89 -17.43 -61.45
N THR A 7 -40.83 -16.71 -62.09
CA THR A 7 -41.55 -17.20 -63.27
C THR A 7 -41.03 -16.53 -64.55
N ILE A 8 -40.48 -17.32 -65.47
CA ILE A 8 -40.14 -16.87 -66.81
C ILE A 8 -41.38 -17.06 -67.69
N LEU A 9 -41.92 -15.97 -68.23
CA LEU A 9 -43.11 -15.99 -69.07
C LEU A 9 -42.83 -16.64 -70.44
N GLU A 10 -43.88 -17.08 -71.13
CA GLU A 10 -43.77 -17.57 -72.50
C GLU A 10 -43.06 -16.57 -73.41
N ASP A 11 -42.22 -17.08 -74.32
CA ASP A 11 -41.36 -16.31 -75.23
C ASP A 11 -40.31 -15.40 -74.55
N SER A 12 -40.10 -15.50 -73.23
CA SER A 12 -38.96 -14.90 -72.53
C SER A 12 -37.87 -15.94 -72.22
N SER A 13 -36.61 -15.50 -72.17
CA SER A 13 -35.47 -16.33 -71.73
C SER A 13 -34.91 -15.92 -70.36
N SER A 14 -35.49 -14.91 -69.72
CA SER A 14 -35.04 -14.45 -68.41
C SER A 14 -36.18 -13.82 -67.59
N VAL A 15 -35.95 -13.74 -66.29
CA VAL A 15 -36.72 -12.96 -65.31
C VAL A 15 -35.73 -12.40 -64.29
N ASN A 16 -35.99 -11.21 -63.76
CA ASN A 16 -35.17 -10.63 -62.69
C ASN A 16 -35.69 -11.10 -61.32
N ILE A 17 -34.76 -11.30 -60.39
CA ILE A 17 -35.07 -11.41 -58.96
C ILE A 17 -34.61 -10.09 -58.35
N ASP A 18 -35.56 -9.27 -57.92
CA ASP A 18 -35.25 -7.96 -57.36
C ASP A 18 -34.85 -8.10 -55.88
N LEU A 19 -33.73 -7.48 -55.52
CA LEU A 19 -33.23 -7.39 -54.15
C LEU A 19 -33.28 -5.93 -53.71
N THR A 20 -33.74 -5.69 -52.48
CA THR A 20 -33.64 -4.38 -51.83
C THR A 20 -32.65 -4.51 -50.68
N ILE A 21 -31.53 -3.81 -50.81
CA ILE A 21 -30.57 -3.64 -49.71
C ILE A 21 -31.08 -2.49 -48.84
N VAL A 22 -31.08 -2.69 -47.52
CA VAL A 22 -31.42 -1.64 -46.55
C VAL A 22 -30.11 -0.94 -46.23
N ASP A 23 -30.02 0.32 -46.63
CA ASP A 23 -28.91 1.22 -46.30
C ASP A 23 -29.20 1.84 -44.93
N ASP A 24 -28.23 1.82 -44.03
CA ASP A 24 -28.32 2.52 -42.75
C ASP A 24 -27.06 3.34 -42.45
N ALA A 25 -26.61 3.39 -41.22
CA ALA A 25 -25.46 4.22 -40.81
C ALA A 25 -24.61 3.50 -39.75
N LEU A 26 -24.83 2.20 -39.58
CA LEU A 26 -24.16 1.37 -38.60
C LEU A 26 -22.92 0.77 -39.27
N ASP A 27 -21.74 1.06 -38.74
CA ASP A 27 -20.49 0.45 -39.21
C ASP A 27 -20.49 -1.06 -38.90
N GLU A 28 -20.42 -1.90 -39.94
CA GLU A 28 -20.67 -3.33 -39.90
C GLU A 28 -19.63 -4.13 -40.71
N LEU A 29 -19.62 -5.46 -40.56
CA LEU A 29 -18.85 -6.31 -41.46
C LEU A 29 -19.62 -6.55 -42.76
N HIS A 30 -18.89 -6.75 -43.86
CA HIS A 30 -19.49 -7.17 -45.12
C HIS A 30 -20.33 -8.45 -44.95
N GLU A 31 -21.60 -8.39 -45.33
CA GLU A 31 -22.52 -9.51 -45.23
C GLU A 31 -22.57 -10.32 -46.53
N ILE A 32 -22.96 -11.59 -46.45
CA ILE A 32 -23.06 -12.47 -47.62
C ILE A 32 -24.46 -13.01 -47.77
N LEU A 33 -25.11 -12.67 -48.88
CA LEU A 33 -26.35 -13.26 -49.34
C LEU A 33 -26.07 -14.40 -50.32
N VAL A 34 -26.61 -15.59 -50.05
CA VAL A 34 -26.53 -16.74 -50.96
C VAL A 34 -27.92 -17.10 -51.48
N ILE A 35 -28.11 -17.01 -52.80
CA ILE A 35 -29.35 -17.41 -53.49
C ILE A 35 -29.10 -18.74 -54.19
N THR A 36 -29.94 -19.74 -53.90
CA THR A 36 -29.88 -21.05 -54.55
C THR A 36 -31.15 -21.32 -55.33
N LEU A 37 -31.00 -21.61 -56.63
CA LEU A 37 -32.09 -22.06 -57.47
C LEU A 37 -32.41 -23.53 -57.18
N SER A 38 -33.69 -23.83 -57.02
CA SER A 38 -34.17 -25.19 -56.75
C SER A 38 -35.49 -25.46 -57.46
N SER A 39 -35.85 -26.74 -57.57
CA SER A 39 -37.18 -27.18 -58.03
C SER A 39 -37.67 -26.55 -59.35
N PRO A 40 -36.89 -26.59 -60.45
CA PRO A 40 -37.35 -26.05 -61.72
C PRO A 40 -38.56 -26.86 -62.22
N SER A 41 -39.56 -26.17 -62.77
CA SER A 41 -40.68 -26.78 -63.47
C SER A 41 -40.57 -26.47 -64.96
N ASN A 42 -40.78 -27.49 -65.81
CA ASN A 42 -40.65 -27.40 -67.28
C ASN A 42 -39.24 -27.00 -67.79
N ALA A 43 -38.22 -27.10 -66.94
CA ALA A 43 -36.81 -26.88 -67.26
C ALA A 43 -35.93 -27.76 -66.37
N ASN A 44 -34.64 -27.85 -66.69
CA ASN A 44 -33.62 -28.39 -65.78
C ASN A 44 -32.77 -27.24 -65.24
N LEU A 45 -32.21 -27.39 -64.03
CA LEU A 45 -31.21 -26.45 -63.52
C LEU A 45 -29.95 -26.51 -64.39
N GLY A 46 -29.33 -25.35 -64.62
CA GLY A 46 -28.04 -25.24 -65.29
C GLY A 46 -26.86 -25.55 -64.36
N THR A 47 -25.64 -25.19 -64.77
CA THR A 47 -24.42 -25.41 -63.98
C THR A 47 -24.25 -24.41 -62.83
N ASN A 48 -24.80 -23.20 -62.95
CA ASN A 48 -24.73 -22.16 -61.94
C ASN A 48 -26.06 -22.10 -61.20
N THR A 49 -26.19 -22.89 -60.13
CA THR A 49 -27.41 -22.92 -59.30
C THR A 49 -27.31 -22.06 -58.06
N THR A 50 -26.12 -21.57 -57.74
CA THR A 50 -25.86 -20.73 -56.58
C THR A 50 -25.31 -19.39 -57.04
N PHE A 51 -25.84 -18.31 -56.47
CA PHE A 51 -25.38 -16.96 -56.65
C PHE A 51 -25.04 -16.38 -55.29
N THR A 52 -23.82 -15.87 -55.14
CA THR A 52 -23.36 -15.21 -53.92
C THR A 52 -23.26 -13.72 -54.19
N TYR A 53 -23.83 -12.93 -53.31
CA TYR A 53 -23.78 -11.47 -53.34
C TYR A 53 -23.22 -10.97 -52.00
N THR A 54 -22.15 -10.19 -52.05
CA THR A 54 -21.61 -9.51 -50.87
C THR A 54 -22.30 -8.16 -50.76
N ILE A 55 -22.87 -7.89 -49.60
CA ILE A 55 -23.32 -6.55 -49.21
C ILE A 55 -22.07 -5.90 -48.61
N GLU A 56 -21.51 -4.94 -49.33
CA GLU A 56 -20.35 -4.19 -48.87
C GLU A 56 -20.85 -3.09 -47.93
N ASP A 57 -20.24 -3.01 -46.75
CA ASP A 57 -20.47 -1.91 -45.83
C ASP A 57 -19.77 -0.66 -46.39
N ASN A 58 -20.46 0.46 -46.29
CA ASN A 58 -19.99 1.76 -46.76
C ASN A 58 -20.11 2.84 -45.69
N ASP A 59 -20.30 2.45 -44.44
CA ASP A 59 -20.38 3.37 -43.31
C ASP A 59 -19.01 3.58 -42.66
N ASP A 60 -18.77 4.82 -42.21
CA ASP A 60 -17.52 5.16 -41.53
C ASP A 60 -17.58 4.70 -40.06
N GLY A 61 -16.51 4.08 -39.58
CA GLY A 61 -16.39 3.72 -38.15
C GLY A 61 -16.53 4.93 -37.22
N PRO A 62 -17.07 4.75 -35.99
CA PRO A 62 -17.33 5.85 -35.08
C PRO A 62 -16.04 6.47 -34.52
N THR A 63 -16.18 7.64 -33.89
CA THR A 63 -15.13 8.20 -33.03
C THR A 63 -15.33 7.78 -31.59
N VAL A 64 -14.25 7.61 -30.81
CA VAL A 64 -14.28 7.31 -29.38
C VAL A 64 -13.59 8.41 -28.55
N ALA A 65 -14.23 8.89 -27.49
CA ALA A 65 -13.72 9.94 -26.62
C ALA A 65 -14.22 9.78 -25.18
N PHE A 66 -13.57 10.44 -24.22
CA PHE A 66 -14.17 10.66 -22.91
C PHE A 66 -15.41 11.55 -23.01
N ASP A 67 -16.38 11.35 -22.12
CA ASP A 67 -17.60 12.17 -22.08
C ASP A 67 -17.31 13.61 -21.60
N THR A 68 -16.38 13.75 -20.66
CA THR A 68 -15.94 15.05 -20.12
C THR A 68 -14.42 15.11 -20.00
N THR A 69 -13.85 16.32 -19.91
CA THR A 69 -12.41 16.53 -19.70
C THR A 69 -11.99 16.36 -18.23
N ALA A 70 -12.94 16.48 -17.30
CA ALA A 70 -12.66 16.36 -15.88
C ALA A 70 -13.88 15.92 -15.08
N SER A 71 -13.62 15.29 -13.93
CA SER A 71 -14.59 14.96 -12.90
C SER A 71 -13.90 14.96 -11.52
N LYS A 72 -14.67 14.81 -10.43
CA LYS A 72 -14.10 14.74 -9.08
C LYS A 72 -15.00 13.97 -8.11
N GLY A 73 -14.41 13.48 -7.04
CA GLY A 73 -15.11 12.88 -5.90
C GLY A 73 -14.24 12.90 -4.65
N VAL A 74 -14.88 12.79 -3.49
CA VAL A 74 -14.18 12.58 -2.21
C VAL A 74 -13.59 11.17 -2.15
N GLU A 75 -12.59 10.94 -1.31
CA GLU A 75 -11.95 9.63 -1.24
C GLU A 75 -12.90 8.55 -0.72
N ALA A 76 -13.86 8.91 0.14
CA ALA A 76 -14.90 8.00 0.61
C ALA A 76 -15.79 7.43 -0.52
N LEU A 77 -15.67 7.92 -1.76
CA LEU A 77 -16.42 7.42 -2.91
C LEU A 77 -15.79 6.13 -3.47
N THR A 78 -16.33 4.97 -3.07
CA THR A 78 -15.92 3.69 -3.65
C THR A 78 -16.75 3.29 -4.88
N ALA A 79 -16.01 3.04 -5.97
CA ALA A 79 -16.31 3.08 -7.41
C ALA A 79 -16.60 4.49 -7.99
N ALA A 80 -15.56 5.11 -8.53
CA ALA A 80 -15.68 6.28 -9.39
C ALA A 80 -15.60 5.82 -10.86
N GLY A 81 -16.62 6.10 -11.65
CA GLY A 81 -16.68 5.64 -13.05
C GLY A 81 -16.27 6.74 -14.03
N ILE A 82 -15.30 6.46 -14.89
CA ILE A 82 -14.91 7.38 -15.98
C ILE A 82 -15.52 6.91 -17.29
N LEU A 83 -16.43 7.73 -17.85
CA LEU A 83 -17.24 7.34 -19.01
C LEU A 83 -16.52 7.60 -20.33
N VAL A 84 -16.41 6.56 -21.14
CA VAL A 84 -15.94 6.59 -22.53
C VAL A 84 -17.13 6.34 -23.46
N ARG A 85 -17.23 7.13 -24.53
CA ARG A 85 -18.36 7.09 -25.48
C ARG A 85 -17.89 6.97 -26.93
N LEU A 86 -18.68 6.26 -27.73
CA LEU A 86 -18.67 6.32 -29.18
C LEU A 86 -19.58 7.46 -29.69
N SER A 87 -19.28 8.03 -30.85
CA SER A 87 -20.15 9.02 -31.51
C SER A 87 -21.47 8.43 -32.03
N ALA A 88 -21.49 7.12 -32.26
CA ALA A 88 -22.65 6.30 -32.58
C ALA A 88 -22.32 4.83 -32.24
N PRO A 89 -23.32 3.96 -32.00
CA PRO A 89 -23.08 2.51 -31.91
C PRO A 89 -22.37 1.99 -33.17
N SER A 90 -21.50 0.98 -33.02
CA SER A 90 -20.92 0.20 -34.15
C SER A 90 -21.45 -1.23 -34.10
N GLY A 91 -21.65 -1.86 -35.26
CA GLY A 91 -21.93 -3.29 -35.39
C GLY A 91 -20.69 -4.16 -35.11
N GLN A 92 -19.52 -3.54 -34.96
CA GLN A 92 -18.27 -4.17 -34.57
C GLN A 92 -17.93 -3.86 -33.10
N ALA A 93 -17.20 -4.76 -32.44
CA ALA A 93 -16.63 -4.44 -31.13
C ALA A 93 -15.48 -3.44 -31.29
N VAL A 94 -15.50 -2.37 -30.50
CA VAL A 94 -14.44 -1.35 -30.49
C VAL A 94 -13.52 -1.64 -29.32
N THR A 95 -12.22 -1.71 -29.59
CA THR A 95 -11.20 -1.80 -28.53
C THR A 95 -10.47 -0.48 -28.40
N VAL A 96 -10.20 -0.06 -27.17
CA VAL A 96 -9.58 1.23 -26.85
C VAL A 96 -8.41 1.01 -25.89
N ASP A 97 -7.24 1.47 -26.28
CA ASP A 97 -6.05 1.43 -25.43
C ASP A 97 -5.96 2.74 -24.63
N TYR A 98 -5.72 2.64 -23.32
CA TYR A 98 -5.59 3.81 -22.44
C TYR A 98 -4.41 3.64 -21.47
N SER A 99 -3.93 4.75 -20.92
CA SER A 99 -2.83 4.77 -19.94
C SER A 99 -2.99 5.89 -18.93
N ILE A 100 -2.33 5.73 -17.79
CA ILE A 100 -2.14 6.80 -16.80
C ILE A 100 -1.04 7.73 -17.29
N ASP A 101 -1.28 9.03 -17.24
CA ASP A 101 -0.32 10.07 -17.59
C ASP A 101 0.63 10.36 -16.42
N GLY A 102 1.89 10.66 -16.71
CA GLY A 102 2.91 10.96 -15.69
C GLY A 102 2.72 12.30 -14.95
N THR A 103 1.68 13.07 -15.30
CA THR A 103 1.25 14.27 -14.55
C THR A 103 0.28 13.97 -13.41
N THR A 104 -0.18 12.71 -13.29
CA THR A 104 -0.94 12.19 -12.15
C THR A 104 -0.18 12.46 -10.85
N THR A 105 -0.85 13.06 -9.87
CA THR A 105 -0.27 13.34 -8.55
C THR A 105 -0.59 12.27 -7.52
N ALA A 106 -1.73 11.59 -7.69
CA ALA A 106 -2.13 10.46 -6.87
C ALA A 106 -1.31 9.21 -7.22
N THR A 107 -1.21 8.28 -6.30
CA THR A 107 -0.42 7.06 -6.41
C THR A 107 -1.32 5.86 -6.72
N ASN A 108 -1.02 5.16 -7.82
CA ASN A 108 -1.76 3.97 -8.23
C ASN A 108 -1.40 2.74 -7.36
N ALA A 109 -1.85 1.55 -7.76
CA ALA A 109 -1.57 0.26 -7.12
C ALA A 109 -2.22 0.11 -5.73
N GLY A 110 -3.33 0.81 -5.52
CA GLY A 110 -4.14 0.73 -4.30
C GLY A 110 -3.57 1.50 -3.13
N ILE A 111 -2.75 2.54 -3.40
CA ILE A 111 -2.36 3.55 -2.43
C ILE A 111 -3.48 4.59 -2.37
N ASP A 112 -3.58 5.46 -3.37
CA ASP A 112 -4.64 6.49 -3.46
C ASP A 112 -5.76 6.04 -4.42
N PHE A 113 -5.38 5.30 -5.46
CA PHE A 113 -6.31 4.67 -6.39
C PHE A 113 -5.79 3.34 -6.95
N ASP A 114 -6.70 2.55 -7.51
CA ASP A 114 -6.37 1.39 -8.35
C ASP A 114 -7.06 1.53 -9.70
N LEU A 115 -6.24 1.53 -10.75
CA LEU A 115 -6.64 1.55 -12.14
C LEU A 115 -5.73 0.61 -12.92
N GLN A 116 -6.32 -0.50 -13.37
CA GLN A 116 -5.67 -1.43 -14.29
C GLN A 116 -5.66 -0.81 -15.70
N THR A 117 -4.50 -0.75 -16.36
CA THR A 117 -4.35 -0.23 -17.72
C THR A 117 -4.42 -1.35 -18.76
N THR A 118 -5.54 -2.06 -18.78
CA THR A 118 -5.85 -3.09 -19.79
C THR A 118 -6.57 -2.49 -20.99
N GLN A 119 -6.73 -3.23 -22.09
CA GLN A 119 -7.54 -2.77 -23.22
C GLN A 119 -9.04 -2.72 -22.83
N LEU A 120 -9.70 -1.58 -23.10
CA LEU A 120 -11.14 -1.41 -22.90
C LEU A 120 -11.91 -1.94 -24.11
N VAL A 121 -12.97 -2.71 -23.90
CA VAL A 121 -13.80 -3.26 -24.98
C VAL A 121 -15.22 -2.71 -24.89
N ILE A 122 -15.67 -2.00 -25.92
CA ILE A 122 -17.06 -1.59 -26.12
C ILE A 122 -17.71 -2.64 -27.04
N PRO A 123 -18.65 -3.48 -26.54
CA PRO A 123 -19.29 -4.50 -27.36
C PRO A 123 -20.08 -3.91 -28.53
N ALA A 124 -20.24 -4.69 -29.61
CA ALA A 124 -21.08 -4.29 -30.73
C ALA A 124 -22.51 -3.91 -30.28
N GLY A 125 -23.03 -2.84 -30.84
CA GLY A 125 -24.34 -2.25 -30.52
C GLY A 125 -24.38 -1.41 -29.24
N VAL A 126 -23.27 -1.33 -28.49
CA VAL A 126 -23.13 -0.48 -27.29
C VAL A 126 -22.39 0.80 -27.68
N ASP A 127 -22.80 1.95 -27.12
CA ASP A 127 -22.24 3.27 -27.43
C ASP A 127 -21.35 3.84 -26.32
N SER A 128 -21.25 3.18 -25.16
CA SER A 128 -20.51 3.69 -24.01
C SER A 128 -20.16 2.60 -22.99
N ILE A 129 -19.07 2.82 -22.25
CA ILE A 129 -18.63 1.96 -21.14
C ILE A 129 -17.87 2.79 -20.10
N LEU A 130 -17.84 2.32 -18.86
CA LEU A 130 -17.02 2.90 -17.79
C LEU A 130 -15.65 2.23 -17.74
N ILE A 131 -14.61 3.02 -17.55
CA ILE A 131 -13.32 2.52 -17.07
C ILE A 131 -13.48 2.21 -15.57
N PRO A 132 -13.22 0.97 -15.11
CA PRO A 132 -13.23 0.62 -13.69
C PRO A 132 -12.13 1.40 -12.97
N PHE A 133 -12.50 2.12 -11.92
CA PHE A 133 -11.59 2.98 -11.17
C PHE A 133 -12.02 3.00 -9.70
N THR A 134 -11.08 2.67 -8.82
CA THR A 134 -11.31 2.59 -7.36
C THR A 134 -10.45 3.65 -6.69
N VAL A 135 -11.07 4.47 -5.84
CA VAL A 135 -10.37 5.41 -4.96
C VAL A 135 -10.30 4.78 -3.56
N PHE A 136 -9.18 4.96 -2.88
CA PHE A 136 -8.96 4.48 -1.52
C PHE A 136 -8.90 5.67 -0.57
N ASN A 137 -9.96 5.87 0.23
CA ASN A 137 -9.91 6.80 1.36
C ASN A 137 -8.89 6.30 2.39
N ASP A 138 -8.14 7.20 3.04
CA ASP A 138 -7.22 6.87 4.12
C ASP A 138 -7.43 7.66 5.43
N PHE A 139 -6.39 8.07 6.12
CA PHE A 139 -6.48 8.90 7.32
C PHE A 139 -5.51 10.09 7.24
N ILE A 140 -4.77 10.22 6.15
CA ILE A 140 -3.71 11.18 5.96
C ILE A 140 -4.35 12.44 5.37
N GLN A 141 -4.03 13.59 5.94
CA GLN A 141 -4.49 14.84 5.37
C GLN A 141 -3.55 15.16 4.22
N GLU A 142 -4.12 15.11 3.03
CA GLU A 142 -3.40 15.38 1.80
C GLU A 142 -3.97 16.63 1.12
N ASN A 143 -3.33 17.04 0.02
CA ASN A 143 -3.97 18.04 -0.85
C ASN A 143 -4.80 17.28 -1.89
N ASP A 144 -5.89 17.87 -2.39
CA ASP A 144 -6.63 17.34 -3.55
C ASP A 144 -5.66 16.83 -4.64
N GLU A 145 -5.75 15.53 -4.92
CA GLU A 145 -4.89 14.84 -5.86
C GLU A 145 -5.58 14.63 -7.21
N THR A 146 -4.83 14.22 -8.22
CA THR A 146 -5.35 14.04 -9.58
C THR A 146 -4.87 12.75 -10.21
N VAL A 147 -5.80 12.05 -10.88
CA VAL A 147 -5.54 10.94 -11.78
C VAL A 147 -5.82 11.39 -13.21
N VAL A 148 -4.81 11.32 -14.06
CA VAL A 148 -4.91 11.76 -15.45
C VAL A 148 -4.82 10.56 -16.39
N ILE A 149 -5.85 10.35 -17.21
CA ILE A 149 -5.97 9.20 -18.11
C ILE A 149 -5.99 9.67 -19.57
N ASN A 150 -5.21 9.01 -20.42
CA ASN A 150 -5.14 9.25 -21.86
C ASN A 150 -5.72 8.08 -22.66
N LEU A 151 -6.47 8.36 -23.73
CA LEU A 151 -6.78 7.39 -24.79
C LEU A 151 -5.64 7.41 -25.83
N ASN A 152 -5.01 6.26 -26.05
CA ASN A 152 -3.80 6.13 -26.85
C ASN A 152 -4.06 5.61 -28.27
N GLY A 153 -5.15 4.87 -28.46
CA GLY A 153 -5.52 4.29 -29.73
C GLY A 153 -6.85 3.56 -29.67
N ALA A 154 -7.44 3.28 -30.84
CA ALA A 154 -8.64 2.49 -30.95
C ALA A 154 -8.60 1.60 -32.20
N THR A 155 -9.24 0.43 -32.13
CA THR A 155 -9.50 -0.47 -33.27
C THR A 155 -10.99 -0.45 -33.58
N ASN A 156 -11.36 -0.43 -34.86
CA ASN A 156 -12.74 -0.25 -35.36
C ASN A 156 -13.38 1.10 -34.97
N ALA A 157 -12.57 2.05 -34.54
CA ALA A 157 -12.95 3.44 -34.28
C ALA A 157 -11.73 4.36 -34.45
N THR A 158 -11.95 5.66 -34.46
CA THR A 158 -10.87 6.67 -34.39
C THR A 158 -10.99 7.51 -33.11
N LEU A 159 -9.89 8.08 -32.61
CA LEU A 159 -9.97 8.94 -31.42
C LEU A 159 -10.74 10.23 -31.74
N GLY A 160 -11.67 10.60 -30.86
CA GLY A 160 -12.44 11.82 -30.91
C GLY A 160 -11.72 13.03 -30.30
N SER A 161 -12.47 14.07 -29.94
CA SER A 161 -11.88 15.35 -29.50
C SER A 161 -11.37 15.37 -28.06
N ILE A 162 -11.89 14.49 -27.19
CA ILE A 162 -11.52 14.43 -25.77
C ILE A 162 -10.76 13.13 -25.53
N THR A 163 -9.44 13.19 -25.62
CA THR A 163 -8.55 12.04 -25.44
C THR A 163 -7.86 12.03 -24.07
N GLN A 164 -8.13 13.02 -23.22
CA GLN A 164 -7.58 13.11 -21.87
C GLN A 164 -8.70 13.46 -20.87
N HIS A 165 -8.70 12.78 -19.73
CA HIS A 165 -9.58 13.04 -18.60
C HIS A 165 -8.78 13.21 -17.31
N THR A 166 -9.12 14.23 -16.51
CA THR A 166 -8.55 14.43 -15.17
C THR A 166 -9.62 14.16 -14.12
N TYR A 167 -9.42 13.14 -13.30
CA TYR A 167 -10.22 12.88 -12.10
C TYR A 167 -9.53 13.51 -10.90
N THR A 168 -10.19 14.44 -10.19
CA THR A 168 -9.68 14.98 -8.92
C THR A 168 -10.22 14.17 -7.75
N ILE A 169 -9.31 13.61 -6.97
CA ILE A 169 -9.59 13.00 -5.66
C ILE A 169 -9.54 14.15 -4.65
N SER A 170 -10.66 14.45 -4.00
CA SER A 170 -10.71 15.48 -2.96
C SER A 170 -10.50 14.82 -1.60
N ASP A 171 -9.51 15.31 -0.85
CA ASP A 171 -9.24 14.90 0.52
C ASP A 171 -10.50 15.11 1.37
N ASP A 172 -10.98 14.05 2.00
CA ASP A 172 -12.07 14.14 2.99
C ASP A 172 -11.64 13.80 4.41
N ASP A 173 -10.34 13.67 4.65
CA ASP A 173 -9.76 13.30 5.92
C ASP A 173 -9.32 14.52 6.76
N GLY A 174 -9.37 14.35 8.08
CA GLY A 174 -8.91 15.36 9.05
C GLY A 174 -7.40 15.31 9.33
N GLY A 175 -6.73 14.32 8.74
CA GLY A 175 -5.33 13.98 8.96
C GLY A 175 -5.05 13.11 10.16
N PHE A 176 -3.96 12.33 10.05
CA PHE A 176 -3.42 11.55 11.16
C PHE A 176 -2.66 12.49 12.08
N GLY A 177 -3.34 13.05 13.07
CA GLY A 177 -2.82 14.06 13.98
C GLY A 177 -3.53 14.00 15.33
N PRO A 178 -2.93 14.53 16.40
CA PRO A 178 -3.57 14.51 17.70
C PRO A 178 -4.84 15.37 17.64
N ASP A 179 -6.01 14.72 17.59
CA ASP A 179 -7.24 15.43 17.86
C ASP A 179 -7.25 15.88 19.33
N GLY A 180 -8.17 16.79 19.63
CA GLY A 180 -8.45 17.23 20.98
C GLY A 180 -9.01 16.13 21.90
N PRO A 181 -9.41 16.50 23.12
CA PRO A 181 -9.89 15.58 24.14
C PRO A 181 -10.97 14.60 23.65
N GLY A 182 -10.77 13.30 23.84
CA GLY A 182 -11.72 12.27 23.39
C GLY A 182 -11.64 11.92 21.90
N GLY A 183 -10.60 12.37 21.20
CA GLY A 183 -10.52 12.26 19.74
C GLY A 183 -11.42 13.26 19.04
N ILE A 184 -11.52 14.48 19.60
CA ILE A 184 -12.41 15.53 19.11
C ILE A 184 -11.60 16.68 18.56
N GLY A 185 -11.78 16.93 17.26
CA GLY A 185 -11.33 18.12 16.57
C GLY A 185 -9.92 17.98 16.02
N GLY A 186 -9.80 18.15 14.70
CA GLY A 186 -8.55 18.18 13.97
C GLY A 186 -8.03 19.60 13.70
N SER A 187 -7.03 19.71 12.83
CA SER A 187 -6.33 20.97 12.49
C SER A 187 -7.26 22.07 11.92
N THR A 188 -8.46 21.73 11.47
CA THR A 188 -9.44 22.69 10.93
C THR A 188 -10.53 23.08 11.93
N GLU A 189 -10.67 22.33 13.03
CA GLU A 189 -11.78 22.46 13.98
C GLU A 189 -11.34 23.04 15.34
N MET A 190 -10.10 22.76 15.73
CA MET A 190 -9.52 23.17 17.00
C MET A 190 -8.41 24.20 16.77
N SER A 191 -8.48 25.31 17.48
CA SER A 191 -7.47 26.38 17.41
C SER A 191 -6.17 25.95 18.08
N PHE A 192 -6.25 25.40 19.30
CA PHE A 192 -5.09 24.86 20.01
C PHE A 192 -5.49 23.84 21.06
N PHE A 193 -4.55 22.95 21.40
CA PHE A 193 -4.68 21.99 22.49
C PHE A 193 -3.39 21.88 23.29
N LEU A 194 -3.44 22.32 24.54
CA LEU A 194 -2.34 22.26 25.48
C LEU A 194 -2.61 21.15 26.49
N GLN A 195 -1.68 20.20 26.60
CA GLN A 195 -1.69 19.16 27.64
C GLN A 195 -0.43 19.21 28.48
N ALA A 196 -0.55 18.95 29.78
CA ALA A 196 0.59 18.84 30.69
C ALA A 196 1.38 17.54 30.46
N LYS A 197 2.09 17.48 29.32
CA LYS A 197 2.85 16.33 28.85
C LYS A 197 4.31 16.74 28.64
N GLY A 198 5.25 16.04 29.26
CA GLY A 198 6.65 16.48 29.32
C GLY A 198 7.33 16.75 27.96
N ASN A 199 6.91 16.07 26.88
CA ASN A 199 7.44 16.31 25.53
C ASN A 199 6.76 17.48 24.78
N TRP A 200 5.76 18.13 25.38
CA TRP A 200 5.11 19.34 24.88
C TRP A 200 5.39 20.56 25.78
N LEU A 201 6.21 20.37 26.81
CA LEU A 201 6.57 21.37 27.80
C LEU A 201 8.08 21.57 27.74
N PHE A 202 8.52 22.82 27.74
CA PHE A 202 9.94 23.14 27.57
C PHE A 202 10.44 24.06 28.66
N THR A 203 11.65 23.77 29.13
CA THR A 203 12.35 24.59 30.14
C THR A 203 13.13 25.76 29.53
N ASP A 204 13.16 25.83 28.19
CA ASP A 204 13.75 26.91 27.40
C ASP A 204 12.92 27.12 26.12
N ALA A 205 13.43 27.91 25.18
CA ALA A 205 12.77 28.24 23.91
C ALA A 205 12.63 27.04 22.95
N GLY A 206 11.95 25.98 23.37
CA GLY A 206 11.54 24.84 22.54
C GLY A 206 12.62 23.78 22.34
N ASN A 207 13.75 23.85 23.06
CA ASN A 207 14.89 22.94 22.81
C ASN A 207 15.01 21.83 23.84
N THR A 208 14.55 22.07 25.08
CA THR A 208 14.71 21.12 26.18
C THR A 208 13.36 20.73 26.77
N ASN A 209 12.93 19.49 26.50
CA ASN A 209 11.73 18.89 27.09
C ASN A 209 11.80 18.89 28.62
N ALA A 210 10.65 19.13 29.26
CA ALA A 210 10.54 19.16 30.70
C ALA A 210 10.52 17.75 31.30
N THR A 211 11.10 17.66 32.49
CA THR A 211 11.03 16.47 33.37
C THR A 211 10.46 16.90 34.72
N ASP A 212 10.16 15.92 35.57
CA ASP A 212 9.49 16.15 36.86
C ASP A 212 10.16 17.25 37.71
N GLY A 213 9.35 18.20 38.17
CA GLY A 213 9.77 19.30 39.06
C GLY A 213 10.45 20.48 38.39
N LEU A 214 10.51 20.55 37.06
CA LEU A 214 11.13 21.67 36.33
C LEU A 214 10.16 22.82 36.05
N LEU A 215 10.71 24.03 36.05
CA LEU A 215 10.04 25.27 35.67
C LEU A 215 9.83 25.33 34.15
N ILE A 216 8.63 25.73 33.73
CA ILE A 216 8.21 25.70 32.31
C ILE A 216 8.21 27.09 31.72
N GLN A 217 9.02 27.28 30.68
CA GLN A 217 9.05 28.52 29.91
C GLN A 217 8.12 28.48 28.70
N GLN A 218 7.84 27.29 28.14
CA GLN A 218 6.96 27.15 27.00
C GLN A 218 6.08 25.92 27.10
N TRP A 219 4.82 26.09 26.71
CA TRP A 219 3.83 25.04 26.55
C TRP A 219 3.37 25.04 25.09
N GLU A 220 3.79 24.01 24.36
CA GLU A 220 3.57 23.89 22.93
C GLU A 220 2.26 23.19 22.59
N ASN A 221 1.71 23.58 21.44
CA ASN A 221 0.59 22.94 20.78
C ASN A 221 1.09 22.14 19.57
N PRO A 222 1.16 20.80 19.64
CA PRO A 222 1.63 20.00 18.51
C PRO A 222 0.61 19.88 17.38
N SER A 223 -0.67 20.19 17.63
CA SER A 223 -1.71 20.08 16.60
C SER A 223 -1.69 21.23 15.58
N GLN A 224 -1.04 22.36 15.91
CA GLN A 224 -0.84 23.47 14.97
C GLN A 224 0.44 24.26 15.30
N GLU A 225 1.34 24.36 14.33
CA GLU A 225 2.55 25.17 14.48
C GLU A 225 2.23 26.65 14.76
N GLY A 226 2.99 27.25 15.68
CA GLY A 226 3.01 28.70 15.93
C GLY A 226 2.08 29.23 17.03
N LEU A 227 1.16 28.43 17.58
CA LEU A 227 0.40 28.79 18.79
C LEU A 227 1.06 28.18 20.03
N ILE A 228 1.89 28.97 20.69
CA ILE A 228 2.70 28.54 21.85
C ILE A 228 2.39 29.47 23.02
N ALA A 229 2.17 28.90 24.21
CA ALA A 229 2.09 29.69 25.44
C ALA A 229 3.50 29.81 26.04
N ILE A 230 3.97 31.03 26.24
CA ILE A 230 5.33 31.36 26.65
C ILE A 230 5.26 32.10 27.99
N ASN A 231 6.23 31.89 28.88
CA ASN A 231 6.35 32.71 30.09
C ASN A 231 6.47 34.20 29.70
N SER A 232 5.53 35.01 30.17
CA SER A 232 5.47 36.44 29.87
C SER A 232 6.31 37.30 30.80
N THR A 233 6.81 36.71 31.90
CA THR A 233 7.49 37.45 32.95
C THR A 233 9.00 37.50 32.75
N SER A 234 9.60 38.65 33.08
CA SER A 234 11.07 38.80 33.18
C SER A 234 11.58 38.49 34.60
N VAL A 235 10.70 37.97 35.47
CA VAL A 235 10.97 37.66 36.87
C VAL A 235 11.50 36.22 36.95
N THR A 236 12.67 36.04 37.55
CA THR A 236 13.29 34.71 37.70
C THR A 236 12.47 33.85 38.66
N ASN A 237 12.17 32.60 38.28
CA ASN A 237 11.40 31.64 39.07
C ASN A 237 9.94 32.08 39.29
N SER A 238 9.27 32.46 38.21
CA SER A 238 7.85 32.82 38.20
C SER A 238 7.13 32.03 37.11
N GLU A 239 7.66 30.85 36.81
CA GLU A 239 7.11 29.90 35.88
C GLU A 239 6.31 28.82 36.62
N PRO A 240 5.20 28.34 36.04
CA PRO A 240 4.56 27.13 36.53
C PRO A 240 5.53 25.94 36.47
N THR A 241 5.37 25.00 37.39
CA THR A 241 6.21 23.80 37.47
C THR A 241 5.49 22.60 36.89
N TYR A 242 6.16 21.82 36.05
CA TYR A 242 5.63 20.54 35.58
C TYR A 242 5.87 19.43 36.61
N GLN A 243 4.82 18.68 36.91
CA GLN A 243 4.89 17.44 37.71
C GLN A 243 4.47 16.29 36.81
N ASP A 244 5.31 15.27 36.70
CA ASP A 244 5.05 14.15 35.78
C ASP A 244 3.99 13.17 36.34
N LEU A 245 3.66 12.16 35.54
CA LEU A 245 2.68 11.13 35.90
C LEU A 245 3.05 10.28 37.14
N ASN A 246 4.33 10.28 37.55
CA ASN A 246 4.83 9.54 38.71
C ASN A 246 4.88 10.40 39.98
N SER A 247 4.68 11.72 39.85
CA SER A 247 4.67 12.65 40.97
C SER A 247 3.49 12.38 41.92
N ALA A 248 3.68 12.72 43.20
CA ALA A 248 2.59 12.72 44.18
C ALA A 248 1.54 13.81 43.87
N GLU A 249 1.89 14.81 43.06
CA GLU A 249 0.99 15.87 42.61
C GLU A 249 0.20 15.48 41.36
N ALA A 250 0.52 14.35 40.72
CA ALA A 250 -0.18 13.85 39.54
C ALA A 250 -1.66 13.61 39.84
N VAL A 251 -2.52 13.95 38.87
CA VAL A 251 -3.96 13.73 38.99
C VAL A 251 -4.31 12.47 38.23
N ASN A 252 -4.76 11.44 38.96
CA ASN A 252 -5.12 10.13 38.39
C ASN A 252 -4.01 9.53 37.50
N GLY A 253 -2.74 9.69 37.89
CA GLY A 253 -1.60 9.21 37.11
C GLY A 253 -1.34 10.00 35.82
N ASN A 254 -1.79 11.25 35.73
CA ASN A 254 -1.47 12.16 34.62
C ASN A 254 -0.64 13.33 35.12
N GLY A 255 0.29 13.80 34.27
CA GLY A 255 1.09 14.99 34.54
C GLY A 255 0.25 16.26 34.65
N VAL A 256 0.78 17.25 35.36
CA VAL A 256 0.06 18.49 35.70
C VAL A 256 1.00 19.70 35.65
N MET A 257 0.45 20.86 35.28
CA MET A 257 1.11 22.15 35.46
C MET A 257 0.68 22.76 36.79
N VAL A 258 1.62 22.96 37.70
CA VAL A 258 1.37 23.53 39.04
C VAL A 258 1.63 25.03 39.02
N PHE A 259 0.63 25.80 39.45
CA PHE A 259 0.68 27.24 39.64
C PHE A 259 0.58 27.56 41.14
N ASP A 260 1.53 28.33 41.66
CA ASP A 260 1.69 28.59 43.09
C ASP A 260 0.92 29.83 43.59
N GLY A 261 0.33 30.60 42.67
CA GLY A 261 -0.40 31.84 42.94
C GLY A 261 0.46 33.10 42.99
N THR A 262 1.74 33.04 42.60
CA THR A 262 2.70 34.14 42.66
C THR A 262 3.47 34.28 41.35
N ALA A 263 3.06 35.22 40.50
CA ALA A 263 3.73 35.57 39.25
C ALA A 263 3.78 34.45 38.19
N ASP A 264 3.13 33.30 38.41
CA ASP A 264 2.98 32.23 37.42
C ASP A 264 1.95 32.63 36.35
N LEU A 265 2.43 33.14 35.21
CA LEU A 265 1.63 33.54 34.06
C LEU A 265 2.31 33.09 32.76
N LEU A 266 1.58 32.32 31.94
CA LEU A 266 1.96 32.06 30.56
C LEU A 266 1.07 32.93 29.64
N THR A 267 1.65 33.53 28.61
CA THR A 267 0.90 34.25 27.57
C THR A 267 1.03 33.58 26.22
N MET A 268 -0.06 33.61 25.44
CA MET A 268 -0.06 33.18 24.05
C MET A 268 -0.43 34.37 23.16
N ALA A 269 0.37 34.59 22.12
CA ALA A 269 0.24 35.74 21.25
C ALA A 269 -1.11 35.80 20.52
N ASP A 270 -1.54 37.03 20.19
CA ASP A 270 -2.69 37.30 19.34
C ASP A 270 -2.66 36.51 18.02
N ASP A 271 -3.76 35.83 17.69
CA ASP A 271 -3.92 35.06 16.44
C ASP A 271 -5.37 35.08 15.97
N ALA A 272 -5.58 35.09 14.64
CA ALA A 272 -6.91 35.09 14.06
C ALA A 272 -7.69 33.81 14.43
N ARG A 273 -6.99 32.70 14.65
CA ARG A 273 -7.54 31.45 15.15
C ARG A 273 -8.01 31.53 16.59
N VAL A 274 -7.74 32.60 17.34
CA VAL A 274 -8.10 32.73 18.77
C VAL A 274 -8.92 33.99 19.06
N ASN A 275 -8.39 35.19 18.77
CA ASN A 275 -8.96 36.48 19.19
C ASN A 275 -8.95 37.63 18.15
N THR A 276 -8.12 37.59 17.09
CA THR A 276 -7.97 38.71 16.14
C THR A 276 -8.70 38.57 14.80
N GLN A 277 -9.60 37.59 14.63
CA GLN A 277 -10.39 37.41 13.39
C GLN A 277 -11.22 38.66 13.06
N SER A 278 -11.05 39.19 11.84
CA SER A 278 -11.63 40.48 11.44
C SER A 278 -13.17 40.55 11.46
N THR A 279 -13.86 39.40 11.32
CA THR A 279 -15.32 39.31 11.36
C THR A 279 -15.90 39.22 12.77
N GLY A 280 -15.04 39.06 13.79
CA GLY A 280 -15.44 38.58 15.11
C GLY A 280 -15.84 37.10 15.08
N TYR A 281 -16.24 36.60 16.25
CA TYR A 281 -16.53 35.20 16.51
C TYR A 281 -18.01 35.00 16.84
N SER A 282 -18.67 34.16 16.06
CA SER A 282 -20.08 33.82 16.26
C SER A 282 -20.25 32.66 17.24
N LEU A 283 -19.30 31.73 17.27
CA LEU A 283 -19.23 30.60 18.18
C LEU A 283 -17.81 30.48 18.76
N LYS A 284 -17.71 30.19 20.06
CA LYS A 284 -16.40 30.04 20.73
C LYS A 284 -16.51 29.11 21.92
N SER A 285 -15.64 28.10 22.01
CA SER A 285 -15.57 27.18 23.15
C SER A 285 -14.16 27.13 23.73
N THR A 286 -14.02 27.37 25.03
CA THR A 286 -12.75 27.22 25.76
C THR A 286 -12.94 26.18 26.85
N LEU A 287 -12.23 25.06 26.74
CA LEU A 287 -12.16 24.01 27.74
C LEU A 287 -10.94 24.25 28.63
N VAL A 288 -11.10 24.08 29.94
CA VAL A 288 -9.99 23.96 30.90
C VAL A 288 -10.25 22.81 31.86
N VAL A 289 -9.23 21.99 32.09
CA VAL A 289 -9.19 20.98 33.16
C VAL A 289 -8.23 21.46 34.24
N PHE A 290 -8.71 21.61 35.46
CA PHE A 290 -7.94 22.18 36.55
C PHE A 290 -8.28 21.58 37.91
N GLU A 291 -7.35 21.66 38.86
CA GLU A 291 -7.54 21.33 40.26
C GLU A 291 -7.40 22.62 41.07
N THR A 292 -8.43 22.97 41.84
CA THR A 292 -8.38 24.11 42.76
C THR A 292 -7.42 23.84 43.91
N SER A 293 -6.72 24.87 44.41
CA SER A 293 -5.99 24.74 45.68
C SER A 293 -6.92 24.79 46.91
N SER A 294 -6.31 24.97 48.09
CA SER A 294 -7.03 25.26 49.33
C SER A 294 -7.72 26.64 49.34
N ASP A 295 -7.28 27.58 48.50
CA ASP A 295 -7.91 28.89 48.36
C ASP A 295 -8.79 28.94 47.11
N VAL A 296 -10.10 28.94 47.32
CA VAL A 296 -11.12 29.21 46.30
C VAL A 296 -11.86 30.53 46.57
N THR A 297 -11.37 31.30 47.54
CA THR A 297 -12.04 32.51 48.04
C THR A 297 -11.46 33.77 47.42
N THR A 298 -10.14 33.83 47.24
CA THR A 298 -9.45 34.95 46.60
C THR A 298 -9.68 34.94 45.09
N ARG A 299 -9.78 36.13 44.51
CA ARG A 299 -9.88 36.30 43.05
C ARG A 299 -8.62 35.82 42.36
N GLN A 300 -8.78 34.86 41.46
CA GLN A 300 -7.69 34.29 40.67
C GLN A 300 -8.19 33.87 39.28
N VAL A 301 -7.35 34.01 38.26
CA VAL A 301 -7.71 33.86 36.84
C VAL A 301 -7.03 32.63 36.27
N ILE A 302 -7.82 31.74 35.67
CA ILE A 302 -7.33 30.51 35.05
C ILE A 302 -7.03 30.75 33.57
N TYR A 303 -7.94 31.43 32.87
CA TYR A 303 -7.83 31.75 31.46
C TYR A 303 -8.40 33.14 31.19
N GLU A 304 -7.71 33.93 30.36
CA GLU A 304 -8.07 35.30 30.04
C GLU A 304 -7.73 35.60 28.58
N GLN A 305 -8.60 36.31 27.86
CA GLN A 305 -8.22 36.92 26.60
C GLN A 305 -8.88 38.30 26.43
N GLY A 306 -8.14 39.20 25.81
CA GLY A 306 -8.63 40.50 25.35
C GLY A 306 -8.34 41.64 26.31
N GLY A 307 -9.34 42.49 26.53
CA GLY A 307 -9.18 43.71 27.32
C GLY A 307 -10.49 44.39 27.67
N GLY A 308 -10.45 45.64 28.13
CA GLY A 308 -11.65 46.34 28.62
C GLY A 308 -12.80 46.51 27.61
N GLY A 309 -12.55 46.31 26.30
CA GLY A 309 -13.53 46.45 25.22
C GLY A 309 -14.26 45.16 24.84
N ASN A 310 -13.51 44.11 24.51
CA ASN A 310 -14.04 42.78 24.22
C ASN A 310 -13.09 41.73 24.82
N GLY A 311 -13.64 40.61 25.26
CA GLY A 311 -12.85 39.53 25.83
C GLY A 311 -13.70 38.47 26.50
N LEU A 312 -13.02 37.47 27.05
CA LEU A 312 -13.61 36.46 27.92
C LEU A 312 -12.61 36.03 28.99
N ASN A 313 -13.13 35.50 30.10
CA ASN A 313 -12.31 34.99 31.18
C ASN A 313 -12.98 33.83 31.93
N ILE A 314 -12.13 33.01 32.53
CA ILE A 314 -12.50 31.95 33.46
C ILE A 314 -11.73 32.20 34.76
N TRP A 315 -12.45 32.40 35.86
CA TRP A 315 -11.85 32.85 37.12
C TRP A 315 -12.61 32.34 38.34
N ILE A 316 -11.94 32.36 39.50
CA ILE A 316 -12.47 31.91 40.78
C ILE A 316 -12.56 33.08 41.74
N GLU A 317 -13.64 33.20 42.49
CA GLU A 317 -13.76 34.08 43.66
C GLU A 317 -14.89 33.60 44.58
N SER A 318 -14.73 33.78 45.89
CA SER A 318 -15.78 33.50 46.88
C SER A 318 -16.39 32.08 46.80
N GLY A 319 -15.61 31.08 46.40
CA GLY A 319 -16.05 29.68 46.24
C GLY A 319 -16.87 29.43 44.98
N VAL A 320 -16.79 30.31 43.99
CA VAL A 320 -17.53 30.25 42.73
C VAL A 320 -16.55 30.31 41.57
N LEU A 321 -16.78 29.46 40.57
CA LEU A 321 -16.17 29.53 39.26
C LEU A 321 -17.05 30.38 38.35
N HIS A 322 -16.44 31.36 37.71
CA HIS A 322 -17.10 32.36 36.86
C HIS A 322 -16.61 32.24 35.42
N PHE A 323 -17.54 32.41 34.49
CA PHE A 323 -17.29 32.39 33.05
C PHE A 323 -17.80 33.69 32.44
N GLY A 324 -16.92 34.67 32.30
CA GLY A 324 -17.26 36.00 31.81
C GLY A 324 -17.04 36.15 30.31
N ALA A 325 -17.91 36.89 29.64
CA ALA A 325 -17.71 37.32 28.27
C ALA A 325 -18.29 38.72 28.05
N TRP A 326 -17.63 39.54 27.24
CA TRP A 326 -18.11 40.88 26.92
C TRP A 326 -17.69 41.35 25.53
N SER A 327 -18.54 42.19 24.96
CA SER A 327 -18.33 42.87 23.68
C SER A 327 -19.24 44.11 23.67
N SER A 328 -19.63 44.58 22.49
CA SER A 328 -20.65 45.62 22.29
C SER A 328 -21.99 45.36 23.02
N TRP A 329 -22.26 44.11 23.40
CA TRP A 329 -23.49 43.65 24.07
C TRP A 329 -23.42 43.58 25.61
N SER A 330 -22.49 44.30 26.25
CA SER A 330 -22.26 44.31 27.71
C SER A 330 -21.65 43.00 28.26
N TYR A 331 -21.41 42.94 29.57
CA TYR A 331 -20.83 41.77 30.23
C TYR A 331 -21.92 40.76 30.55
N ILE A 332 -21.65 39.49 30.27
CA ILE A 332 -22.51 38.33 30.55
C ILE A 332 -21.64 37.29 31.24
N GLU A 333 -22.20 36.63 32.26
CA GLU A 333 -21.53 35.52 32.92
C GLU A 333 -22.45 34.34 33.20
N THR A 334 -21.85 33.17 33.33
CA THR A 334 -22.43 32.04 34.05
C THR A 334 -21.55 31.70 35.25
N THR A 335 -22.12 31.05 36.27
CA THR A 335 -21.40 30.74 37.51
C THR A 335 -21.75 29.35 38.01
N THR A 336 -20.78 28.70 38.66
CA THR A 336 -20.97 27.40 39.32
C THR A 336 -20.21 27.38 40.64
N ALA A 337 -20.82 26.84 41.69
CA ALA A 337 -20.14 26.68 42.98
C ALA A 337 -19.06 25.59 42.89
N ILE A 338 -17.90 25.85 43.49
CA ILE A 338 -16.76 24.93 43.50
C ILE A 338 -16.25 24.68 44.92
N SER A 339 -15.49 23.61 45.09
CA SER A 339 -14.86 23.21 46.35
C SER A 339 -13.34 23.27 46.20
N ALA A 340 -12.66 23.51 47.32
CA ALA A 340 -11.20 23.47 47.39
C ALA A 340 -10.65 22.05 47.15
N ASN A 341 -9.41 21.93 46.67
CA ASN A 341 -8.72 20.66 46.38
C ASN A 341 -9.58 19.67 45.56
N THR A 342 -10.28 20.17 44.55
CA THR A 342 -11.19 19.39 43.71
C THR A 342 -10.84 19.59 42.24
N VAL A 343 -10.83 18.49 41.48
CA VAL A 343 -10.62 18.49 40.04
C VAL A 343 -11.93 18.81 39.33
N TYR A 344 -11.85 19.73 38.37
CA TYR A 344 -12.96 20.13 37.51
C TYR A 344 -12.50 20.10 36.06
N TYR A 345 -13.41 19.71 35.17
CA TYR A 345 -13.34 20.19 33.79
C TYR A 345 -14.47 21.19 33.56
N ALA A 346 -14.15 22.24 32.84
CA ALA A 346 -14.99 23.39 32.63
C ALA A 346 -14.93 23.82 31.17
N VAL A 347 -16.09 24.04 30.55
CA VAL A 347 -16.20 24.59 29.19
C VAL A 347 -16.92 25.93 29.28
N HIS A 348 -16.34 26.96 28.67
CA HIS A 348 -16.95 28.27 28.44
C HIS A 348 -17.37 28.38 26.98
N GLU A 349 -18.67 28.54 26.71
CA GLU A 349 -19.20 28.57 25.36
C GLU A 349 -19.95 29.88 25.09
N LEU A 350 -19.67 30.48 23.93
CA LEU A 350 -20.38 31.62 23.38
C LEU A 350 -21.14 31.15 22.14
N ASP A 351 -22.46 31.37 22.10
CA ASP A 351 -23.30 31.01 20.96
C ASP A 351 -24.16 32.20 20.52
N GLN A 352 -23.73 32.87 19.45
CA GLN A 352 -24.45 34.02 18.87
C GLN A 352 -25.78 33.62 18.21
N GLY A 353 -25.89 32.39 17.67
CA GLY A 353 -27.12 31.89 17.05
C GLY A 353 -28.24 31.73 18.07
N SER A 354 -27.88 31.24 19.26
CA SER A 354 -28.78 31.13 20.42
C SER A 354 -28.87 32.42 21.25
N GLY A 355 -27.89 33.32 21.14
CA GLY A 355 -27.81 34.58 21.89
C GLY A 355 -27.45 34.40 23.36
N VAL A 356 -26.70 33.34 23.70
CA VAL A 356 -26.40 32.93 25.07
C VAL A 356 -24.91 32.71 25.31
N VAL A 357 -24.50 32.88 26.55
CA VAL A 357 -23.26 32.34 27.11
C VAL A 357 -23.61 31.09 27.91
N ARG A 358 -22.90 29.99 27.68
CA ARG A 358 -23.06 28.73 28.42
C ARG A 358 -21.80 28.37 29.18
N SER A 359 -21.94 27.62 30.25
CA SER A 359 -20.84 26.83 30.81
C SER A 359 -21.25 25.40 31.11
N TYR A 360 -20.29 24.50 30.98
CA TYR A 360 -20.42 23.12 31.40
C TYR A 360 -19.36 22.84 32.45
N VAL A 361 -19.75 22.54 33.69
CA VAL A 361 -18.82 22.16 34.76
C VAL A 361 -19.13 20.74 35.19
N ASN A 362 -18.18 19.83 34.97
CA ASN A 362 -18.36 18.39 35.18
C ASN A 362 -19.66 17.87 34.50
N GLY A 363 -19.93 18.36 33.29
CA GLY A 363 -21.11 18.02 32.49
C GLY A 363 -22.42 18.72 32.88
N THR A 364 -22.41 19.56 33.92
CA THR A 364 -23.59 20.33 34.35
C THR A 364 -23.67 21.66 33.58
N LEU A 365 -24.76 21.88 32.86
CA LEU A 365 -25.01 23.09 32.06
C LEU A 365 -25.53 24.27 32.91
N ALA A 366 -24.98 25.46 32.68
CA ALA A 366 -25.54 26.74 33.07
C ALA A 366 -25.61 27.68 31.87
N GLU A 367 -26.68 28.48 31.74
CA GLU A 367 -26.88 29.38 30.59
C GLU A 367 -27.35 30.77 31.04
N THR A 368 -26.79 31.80 30.41
CA THR A 368 -27.22 33.20 30.60
C THR A 368 -27.46 33.87 29.23
N PRO A 369 -28.67 34.36 28.94
CA PRO A 369 -28.96 35.08 27.70
C PRO A 369 -28.46 36.52 27.74
N GLY A 370 -28.25 37.10 26.56
CA GLY A 370 -27.97 38.54 26.43
C GLY A 370 -26.99 38.91 25.32
N MET A 371 -26.43 37.94 24.60
CA MET A 371 -25.55 38.22 23.47
C MET A 371 -26.40 38.71 22.28
N THR A 372 -26.27 39.98 21.94
CA THR A 372 -27.00 40.59 20.82
C THR A 372 -26.15 40.73 19.54
N GLY A 373 -24.96 40.12 19.51
CA GLY A 373 -24.02 40.15 18.40
C GLY A 373 -22.83 39.23 18.63
N VAL A 374 -21.86 39.24 17.72
CA VAL A 374 -20.63 38.44 17.82
C VAL A 374 -19.68 38.96 18.91
N LEU A 375 -18.76 38.12 19.36
CA LEU A 375 -17.59 38.59 20.09
C LEU A 375 -16.65 39.29 19.08
N SER A 376 -16.49 40.60 19.19
CA SER A 376 -15.70 41.35 18.21
C SER A 376 -14.22 41.02 18.32
N SER A 377 -13.48 41.13 17.21
CA SER A 377 -12.01 41.08 17.20
C SER A 377 -11.41 41.92 18.34
N HIS A 378 -10.46 41.34 19.05
CA HIS A 378 -9.73 41.98 20.13
C HIS A 378 -8.28 41.51 20.12
N GLY A 379 -7.37 42.42 20.46
CA GLY A 379 -5.97 42.06 20.73
C GLY A 379 -5.70 42.09 22.23
N GLY A 380 -4.49 41.68 22.60
CA GLY A 380 -4.10 41.38 23.96
C GLY A 380 -3.87 39.88 24.08
N ASP A 381 -2.63 39.51 24.41
CA ASP A 381 -2.21 38.13 24.49
C ASP A 381 -3.10 37.36 25.49
N VAL A 382 -3.29 36.08 25.21
CA VAL A 382 -4.11 35.21 26.04
C VAL A 382 -3.33 34.85 27.31
N GLY A 383 -3.88 35.19 28.49
CA GLY A 383 -3.31 34.82 29.79
C GLY A 383 -3.76 33.43 30.26
N ILE A 384 -2.81 32.60 30.66
CA ILE A 384 -3.02 31.28 31.26
C ILE A 384 -2.39 31.25 32.64
N GLY A 385 -3.19 30.92 33.66
CA GLY A 385 -2.77 30.95 35.06
C GLY A 385 -2.71 32.34 35.68
N GLY A 386 -3.15 33.39 34.96
CA GLY A 386 -3.27 34.74 35.47
C GLY A 386 -3.92 35.66 34.45
N MET A 387 -4.10 36.92 34.85
CA MET A 387 -4.60 38.00 33.99
C MET A 387 -3.43 38.70 33.31
N ASP A 388 -3.46 38.81 31.99
CA ASP A 388 -2.51 39.63 31.23
C ASP A 388 -3.06 41.05 31.05
N ASN A 389 -2.35 42.04 31.60
CA ASN A 389 -2.65 43.47 31.53
C ASN A 389 -4.09 43.91 31.89
N ASP A 390 -5.09 43.80 31.01
CA ASP A 390 -6.43 44.37 31.19
C ASP A 390 -7.52 43.29 31.10
N SER A 391 -8.47 43.23 32.05
CA SER A 391 -9.66 42.36 31.92
C SER A 391 -10.91 42.98 32.53
N ARG A 392 -12.07 42.35 32.30
CA ARG A 392 -13.36 42.79 32.84
C ARG A 392 -14.03 41.66 33.62
N PHE A 393 -14.47 41.97 34.82
CA PHE A 393 -15.19 41.07 35.71
C PHE A 393 -16.64 41.53 35.90
N ALA A 394 -17.43 40.71 36.62
CA ALA A 394 -18.80 41.04 36.98
C ALA A 394 -18.88 42.43 37.65
N THR A 395 -19.99 43.15 37.44
CA THR A 395 -20.28 44.52 37.95
C THR A 395 -19.53 45.71 37.28
N ASN A 396 -19.12 45.58 36.01
CA ASN A 396 -18.30 46.59 35.30
C ASN A 396 -16.96 46.88 36.01
N ASP A 397 -16.44 45.89 36.72
CA ASP A 397 -15.14 45.95 37.37
C ASP A 397 -14.06 45.65 36.33
N SER A 398 -13.48 46.69 35.75
CA SER A 398 -12.33 46.58 34.84
C SER A 398 -11.05 46.74 35.64
N GLN A 399 -10.17 45.74 35.57
CA GLN A 399 -8.83 45.81 36.13
C GLN A 399 -7.82 46.01 35.01
N THR A 400 -6.75 46.77 35.29
CA THR A 400 -5.83 47.27 34.27
C THR A 400 -4.35 47.06 34.59
N ASN A 401 -4.00 45.96 35.27
CA ASN A 401 -2.60 45.53 35.43
C ASN A 401 -2.54 44.00 35.46
N GLU A 402 -1.46 43.43 34.95
CA GLU A 402 -1.13 42.01 35.11
C GLU A 402 -1.26 41.54 36.58
N GLY A 403 -1.77 40.32 36.80
CA GLY A 403 -1.85 39.73 38.13
C GLY A 403 -2.93 38.67 38.29
N LEU A 404 -3.51 38.58 39.48
CA LEU A 404 -4.59 37.61 39.83
C LEU A 404 -4.20 36.16 39.52
N HIS A 405 -2.96 35.79 39.85
CA HIS A 405 -2.39 34.49 39.54
C HIS A 405 -3.19 33.34 40.17
N PHE A 406 -3.39 32.29 39.38
CA PHE A 406 -4.02 31.06 39.80
C PHE A 406 -3.14 30.30 40.77
N GLN A 407 -3.74 29.80 41.85
CA GLN A 407 -3.13 28.84 42.75
C GLN A 407 -3.87 27.52 42.61
N GLY A 408 -3.21 26.54 42.01
CA GLY A 408 -3.80 25.25 41.70
C GLY A 408 -3.02 24.51 40.63
N LYS A 409 -3.71 23.63 39.90
CA LYS A 409 -3.11 22.87 38.81
C LYS A 409 -3.93 23.01 37.55
N ILE A 410 -3.28 23.11 36.39
CA ILE A 410 -3.93 23.04 35.07
C ILE A 410 -3.40 21.78 34.37
N MET A 411 -4.30 20.92 33.88
CA MET A 411 -3.93 19.71 33.15
C MET A 411 -4.05 19.89 31.65
N GLU A 412 -5.16 20.49 31.20
CA GLU A 412 -5.46 20.65 29.77
C GLU A 412 -6.19 21.95 29.50
N ILE A 413 -5.92 22.54 28.33
CA ILE A 413 -6.69 23.64 27.76
C ILE A 413 -6.91 23.34 26.28
N ALA A 414 -8.17 23.31 25.85
CA ALA A 414 -8.50 23.18 24.43
C ALA A 414 -9.38 24.33 23.99
N HIS A 415 -9.21 24.77 22.75
CA HIS A 415 -9.91 25.92 22.23
C HIS A 415 -10.47 25.69 20.83
N PHE A 416 -11.77 25.98 20.65
CA PHE A 416 -12.51 25.80 19.40
C PHE A 416 -13.16 27.12 18.99
N ASN A 417 -13.01 27.51 17.72
CA ASN A 417 -13.60 28.73 17.17
C ASN A 417 -14.53 28.43 16.00
N GLU A 418 -15.59 29.24 15.88
CA GLU A 418 -16.61 29.19 14.82
C GLU A 418 -17.35 27.83 14.70
N ARG A 419 -17.35 27.05 15.77
CA ARG A 419 -18.07 25.78 15.88
C ARG A 419 -18.56 25.51 17.31
N ASN A 420 -19.75 24.94 17.42
CA ASN A 420 -20.24 24.35 18.65
C ASN A 420 -19.80 22.89 18.73
N LEU A 421 -19.35 22.47 19.91
CA LEU A 421 -19.30 21.04 20.21
C LEU A 421 -20.73 20.51 20.16
N ASN A 422 -20.96 19.50 19.32
CA ASN A 422 -22.28 18.90 19.24
C ASN A 422 -22.52 17.95 20.42
N GLN A 423 -23.76 17.50 20.63
CA GLN A 423 -24.10 16.68 21.80
C GLN A 423 -23.35 15.34 21.85
N ALA A 424 -23.00 14.75 20.70
CA ALA A 424 -22.20 13.53 20.66
C ALA A 424 -20.76 13.80 21.15
N GLN A 425 -20.15 14.87 20.64
CA GLN A 425 -18.82 15.33 21.04
C GLN A 425 -18.78 15.68 22.54
N VAL A 426 -19.82 16.34 23.08
CA VAL A 426 -19.91 16.64 24.52
C VAL A 426 -19.93 15.36 25.37
N ALA A 427 -20.68 14.34 24.96
CA ALA A 427 -20.72 13.04 25.66
C ALA A 427 -19.39 12.29 25.58
N ILE A 428 -18.71 12.36 24.43
CA ILE A 428 -17.39 11.75 24.23
C ILE A 428 -16.34 12.43 25.11
N MET A 429 -16.29 13.77 25.08
CA MET A 429 -15.40 14.55 25.94
C MET A 429 -15.67 14.28 27.43
N ALA A 430 -16.93 14.17 27.85
CA ALA A 430 -17.26 13.84 29.23
C ALA A 430 -16.70 12.47 29.66
N SER A 431 -16.80 11.47 28.79
CA SER A 431 -16.28 10.11 29.04
C SER A 431 -14.75 10.09 29.09
N TYR A 432 -14.09 10.83 28.18
CA TYR A 432 -12.64 11.06 28.22
C TYR A 432 -12.19 11.68 29.54
N MET A 433 -12.85 12.75 29.99
CA MET A 433 -12.51 13.44 31.23
C MET A 433 -12.74 12.57 32.47
N ALA A 434 -13.81 11.79 32.46
CA ALA A 434 -14.11 10.84 33.52
C ALA A 434 -13.01 9.78 33.66
N ALA A 435 -12.58 9.21 32.53
CA ALA A 435 -11.55 8.18 32.49
C ALA A 435 -10.17 8.73 32.84
N LYS A 436 -9.76 9.83 32.20
CA LYS A 436 -8.40 10.38 32.34
C LYS A 436 -8.18 10.99 33.73
N TYR A 437 -9.12 11.74 34.27
CA TYR A 437 -8.94 12.50 35.52
C TYR A 437 -9.79 12.01 36.70
N ASN A 438 -10.49 10.89 36.57
CA ASN A 438 -11.38 10.33 37.59
C ASN A 438 -12.45 11.33 38.06
N ILE A 439 -12.99 12.11 37.12
CA ILE A 439 -14.04 13.10 37.40
C ILE A 439 -15.41 12.41 37.33
N THR A 440 -16.24 12.58 38.36
CA THR A 440 -17.62 12.09 38.32
C THR A 440 -18.48 13.00 37.45
N VAL A 441 -18.96 12.50 36.31
CA VAL A 441 -19.86 13.21 35.40
C VAL A 441 -21.07 12.35 35.03
N ALA A 442 -22.22 13.01 34.85
CA ALA A 442 -23.49 12.34 34.55
C ALA A 442 -23.55 11.75 33.12
N GLY A 443 -22.64 12.17 32.22
CA GLY A 443 -22.55 11.72 30.83
C GLY A 443 -21.35 10.82 30.54
N ASN A 444 -20.78 10.14 31.55
CA ASN A 444 -19.73 9.16 31.31
C ASN A 444 -20.36 7.87 30.74
N ASN A 445 -20.07 7.60 29.48
CA ASN A 445 -20.51 6.44 28.75
C ASN A 445 -19.41 5.37 28.61
N TYR A 446 -18.19 5.63 29.10
CA TYR A 446 -17.09 4.68 29.09
C TYR A 446 -16.94 3.99 30.46
N ALA A 447 -17.31 2.71 30.52
CA ALA A 447 -17.35 1.90 31.72
C ALA A 447 -15.96 1.40 32.17
N TYR A 448 -14.98 1.34 31.26
CA TYR A 448 -13.68 0.69 31.50
C TYR A 448 -12.56 1.65 31.93
N GLY A 449 -12.89 2.92 32.24
CA GLY A 449 -11.93 3.98 32.52
C GLY A 449 -10.98 3.76 33.72
N SER A 450 -11.25 2.81 34.62
CA SER A 450 -10.35 2.51 35.75
C SER A 450 -9.07 1.78 35.34
N THR A 451 -9.13 0.98 34.27
CA THR A 451 -8.03 0.13 33.81
C THR A 451 -7.59 0.53 32.41
N TYR A 452 -8.55 0.88 31.54
CA TYR A 452 -8.31 1.23 30.14
C TYR A 452 -8.57 2.72 29.87
N GLY A 453 -8.35 3.58 30.87
CA GLY A 453 -8.66 5.01 30.81
C GLY A 453 -7.64 5.89 30.05
N THR A 454 -6.63 5.28 29.46
CA THR A 454 -5.57 6.01 28.73
C THR A 454 -6.00 6.25 27.29
N GLU A 455 -5.82 7.49 26.82
CA GLU A 455 -6.13 7.95 25.45
C GLU A 455 -7.51 7.49 24.95
N VAL A 456 -8.55 7.65 25.79
CA VAL A 456 -9.92 7.31 25.39
C VAL A 456 -10.34 8.14 24.19
N ILE A 457 -10.79 7.49 23.13
CA ILE A 457 -11.38 8.10 21.94
C ILE A 457 -12.80 7.58 21.73
N GLY A 458 -13.66 8.34 21.07
CA GLY A 458 -15.04 7.91 20.81
C GLY A 458 -15.59 8.43 19.50
N ILE A 459 -16.45 7.65 18.85
CA ILE A 459 -17.34 8.05 17.75
C ILE A 459 -18.78 7.78 18.17
N GLY A 460 -19.75 8.51 17.63
CA GLY A 460 -21.14 8.31 18.02
C GLY A 460 -22.13 9.34 17.49
N ALA A 461 -23.40 9.12 17.80
CA ALA A 461 -24.49 10.01 17.45
C ALA A 461 -25.42 10.27 18.65
N ALA A 462 -25.75 11.53 18.88
CA ALA A 462 -26.63 11.92 19.98
C ALA A 462 -28.07 11.45 19.75
N ALA A 463 -28.67 10.85 20.78
CA ALA A 463 -29.98 10.19 20.73
C ALA A 463 -31.16 11.08 20.32
N SER A 464 -31.09 12.40 20.54
CA SER A 464 -32.23 13.33 20.35
C SER A 464 -32.09 14.31 19.20
N THR A 465 -30.89 14.49 18.65
CA THR A 465 -30.59 15.55 17.67
C THR A 465 -30.06 15.03 16.34
N GLY A 466 -29.60 13.77 16.28
CA GLY A 466 -28.92 13.23 15.10
C GLY A 466 -27.54 13.88 14.85
N GLU A 467 -27.03 14.64 15.82
CA GLU A 467 -25.67 15.20 15.78
C GLU A 467 -24.65 14.08 15.93
N ARG A 468 -23.63 14.07 15.06
CA ARG A 468 -22.69 12.95 14.90
C ARG A 468 -21.25 13.36 15.08
N HIS A 469 -20.42 12.41 15.51
CA HIS A 469 -18.96 12.45 15.49
C HIS A 469 -18.49 11.11 14.92
N VAL A 470 -17.89 11.13 13.73
CA VAL A 470 -17.72 9.92 12.89
C VAL A 470 -16.28 9.46 12.73
N ALA A 471 -15.33 10.26 13.19
CA ALA A 471 -13.90 9.97 13.18
C ALA A 471 -13.29 10.46 14.48
N ALA A 472 -12.33 9.72 15.04
CA ALA A 472 -11.68 10.08 16.29
C ALA A 472 -10.25 9.54 16.36
N GLN A 473 -9.31 10.39 16.78
CA GLN A 473 -7.93 10.01 16.99
C GLN A 473 -7.33 10.60 18.26
N GLY A 474 -6.61 9.79 19.04
CA GLY A 474 -5.94 10.26 20.26
C GLY A 474 -4.59 10.92 19.97
N THR A 475 -3.85 11.27 21.02
CA THR A 475 -2.44 11.71 20.88
C THR A 475 -1.45 10.55 20.64
N GLY A 476 -1.98 9.38 20.30
CA GLY A 476 -1.26 8.11 20.33
C GLY A 476 -1.39 7.34 19.03
N LEU A 477 -1.28 6.01 19.14
CA LEU A 477 -1.10 5.10 18.01
C LEU A 477 -2.34 4.92 17.13
N LEU A 478 -3.55 5.07 17.70
CA LEU A 478 -4.78 4.54 17.13
C LEU A 478 -5.75 5.66 16.68
N ALA A 479 -6.28 5.50 15.48
CA ALA A 479 -7.42 6.27 14.95
C ALA A 479 -8.57 5.33 14.57
N MET A 480 -9.81 5.83 14.59
CA MET A 480 -10.99 5.11 14.11
C MET A 480 -11.97 6.01 13.39
N ASP A 481 -12.66 5.48 12.39
CA ASP A 481 -13.72 6.18 11.66
C ASP A 481 -14.62 5.27 10.81
N ALA A 482 -15.29 5.86 9.82
CA ALA A 482 -16.11 5.22 8.80
C ALA A 482 -17.14 4.20 9.37
N PRO A 483 -17.92 4.54 10.41
CA PRO A 483 -18.94 3.65 10.93
C PRO A 483 -20.03 3.39 9.88
N THR A 484 -20.30 2.11 9.61
CA THR A 484 -21.25 1.70 8.58
C THR A 484 -22.72 1.80 9.01
N SER A 485 -23.02 1.87 10.32
CA SER A 485 -24.38 1.92 10.86
C SER A 485 -24.50 2.82 12.10
N LEU A 486 -24.24 4.12 11.98
CA LEU A 486 -24.27 5.05 13.12
C LEU A 486 -25.67 5.65 13.41
N ASP A 487 -26.61 4.92 13.98
CA ASP A 487 -27.94 5.47 14.32
C ASP A 487 -27.92 6.37 15.57
N SER A 488 -29.01 7.12 15.79
CA SER A 488 -29.11 8.05 16.92
C SER A 488 -29.08 7.32 18.26
N GLY A 489 -28.12 7.65 19.11
CA GLY A 489 -27.88 7.02 20.41
C GLY A 489 -26.74 6.00 20.41
N ASP A 490 -26.12 5.75 19.25
CA ASP A 490 -25.04 4.78 19.11
C ASP A 490 -23.71 5.43 19.42
N TYR A 491 -22.85 4.72 20.15
CA TYR A 491 -21.50 5.17 20.48
C TYR A 491 -20.54 3.99 20.49
N LEU A 492 -19.29 4.27 20.11
CA LEU A 492 -18.17 3.36 20.27
C LEU A 492 -17.04 4.13 20.94
N TYR A 493 -16.48 3.58 22.01
CA TYR A 493 -15.33 4.12 22.71
C TYR A 493 -14.20 3.10 22.73
N LEU A 494 -12.97 3.58 22.53
CA LEU A 494 -11.75 2.79 22.64
C LEU A 494 -10.85 3.47 23.67
N GLY A 495 -10.27 2.68 24.58
CA GLY A 495 -9.26 3.14 25.54
C GLY A 495 -8.29 2.01 25.85
N HIS A 496 -7.12 2.31 26.41
CA HIS A 496 -6.08 1.28 26.63
C HIS A 496 -5.43 1.34 28.01
N ASP A 497 -4.74 0.26 28.35
CA ASP A 497 -4.12 -0.03 29.66
C ASP A 497 -2.75 0.62 29.90
N ALA A 498 -2.35 1.58 29.05
CA ALA A 498 -1.00 2.15 29.02
C ALA A 498 0.16 1.14 28.88
N GLY A 499 -0.09 -0.10 28.42
CA GLY A 499 0.97 -1.07 28.12
C GLY A 499 2.01 -0.51 27.14
N THR A 500 3.25 -1.01 27.20
CA THR A 500 4.32 -0.52 26.32
C THR A 500 4.13 -1.02 24.89
N ILE A 501 4.53 -0.20 23.92
CA ILE A 501 4.59 -0.55 22.49
C ILE A 501 6.03 -0.54 21.97
N ALA A 502 7.03 -0.46 22.86
CA ALA A 502 8.43 -0.26 22.48
C ALA A 502 9.14 -1.55 22.01
N ALA A 503 8.49 -2.71 22.12
CA ALA A 503 9.03 -3.99 21.67
C ALA A 503 7.90 -4.97 21.30
N TRP A 504 8.21 -5.85 20.35
CA TRP A 504 7.46 -7.07 20.08
C TRP A 504 7.83 -8.13 21.12
N GLY A 505 6.85 -8.88 21.61
CA GLY A 505 7.10 -9.92 22.60
C GLY A 505 6.00 -10.97 22.69
N ASN A 506 6.28 -12.01 23.48
CA ASN A 506 5.45 -13.20 23.59
C ASN A 506 4.64 -13.21 24.91
N THR A 507 4.62 -12.08 25.64
CA THR A 507 3.85 -11.93 26.85
C THR A 507 2.37 -11.92 26.48
N ASN A 508 1.62 -12.90 26.99
CA ASN A 508 0.21 -13.04 26.68
C ASN A 508 -0.02 -13.03 25.15
N ALA A 509 0.82 -13.70 24.37
CA ALA A 509 0.66 -13.89 22.93
C ALA A 509 0.18 -15.34 22.68
N PRO A 510 -0.44 -15.62 21.51
CA PRO A 510 -0.81 -16.98 21.14
C PRO A 510 0.38 -17.94 21.33
N ASN A 511 0.12 -19.12 21.89
CA ASN A 511 1.17 -20.02 22.36
C ASN A 511 1.92 -20.76 21.22
N ASN A 512 2.59 -19.99 20.37
CA ASN A 512 3.42 -20.43 19.26
C ASN A 512 4.55 -19.40 19.02
N PRO A 513 5.64 -19.77 18.32
CA PRO A 513 6.78 -18.87 18.10
C PRO A 513 6.60 -17.91 16.90
N TYR A 514 5.45 -17.92 16.24
CA TYR A 514 5.18 -17.23 14.98
C TYR A 514 4.26 -16.02 15.15
N VAL A 515 3.93 -15.67 16.40
CA VAL A 515 3.11 -14.51 16.73
C VAL A 515 3.77 -13.76 17.86
N GLU A 516 4.02 -12.47 17.65
CA GLU A 516 4.47 -11.55 18.68
C GLU A 516 3.47 -10.38 18.76
N ARG A 517 3.29 -9.80 19.94
CA ARG A 517 2.41 -8.63 20.13
C ARG A 517 3.11 -7.57 20.96
N VAL A 518 2.57 -6.36 20.93
CA VAL A 518 2.90 -5.36 21.95
C VAL A 518 2.18 -5.69 23.26
N ASP A 519 2.69 -5.17 24.39
CA ASP A 519 2.05 -5.41 25.69
C ASP A 519 0.73 -4.65 25.83
N ARG A 520 0.56 -3.54 25.09
CA ARG A 520 -0.63 -2.69 25.12
C ARG A 520 -1.88 -3.42 24.68
N THR A 521 -2.95 -3.28 25.46
CA THR A 521 -4.26 -3.84 25.14
C THR A 521 -5.31 -2.75 25.16
N TRP A 522 -6.12 -2.70 24.10
CA TRP A 522 -7.26 -1.78 23.97
C TRP A 522 -8.55 -2.49 24.36
N ARG A 523 -9.48 -1.71 24.91
CA ARG A 523 -10.79 -2.15 25.35
C ARG A 523 -11.86 -1.36 24.62
N VAL A 524 -12.80 -2.10 24.04
CA VAL A 524 -13.98 -1.57 23.36
C VAL A 524 -15.13 -1.39 24.36
N ASP A 525 -15.83 -0.26 24.27
CA ASP A 525 -17.13 -0.04 24.90
C ASP A 525 -18.12 0.40 23.82
N LYS A 526 -19.12 -0.44 23.54
CA LYS A 526 -20.03 -0.28 22.40
C LYS A 526 -21.45 -0.13 22.92
N ILE A 527 -22.05 1.03 22.64
CA ILE A 527 -23.44 1.34 22.95
C ILE A 527 -24.25 1.21 21.67
N ASN A 528 -25.16 0.23 21.65
CA ASN A 528 -25.91 -0.22 20.48
C ASN A 528 -24.99 -0.69 19.34
N ASP A 529 -25.53 -0.83 18.12
CA ASP A 529 -24.78 -1.34 16.99
C ASP A 529 -24.37 -0.21 16.05
N ILE A 530 -23.05 -0.03 15.89
CA ILE A 530 -22.46 0.98 15.00
C ILE A 530 -22.03 0.38 13.64
N GLY A 531 -22.18 -0.95 13.49
CA GLY A 531 -21.66 -1.72 12.36
C GLY A 531 -20.12 -1.80 12.35
N GLY A 532 -19.57 -2.19 11.20
CA GLY A 532 -18.13 -2.18 10.98
C GLY A 532 -17.58 -0.76 10.95
N ILE A 533 -16.36 -0.60 11.47
CA ILE A 533 -15.56 0.62 11.45
C ILE A 533 -14.24 0.39 10.73
N ARG A 534 -13.51 1.46 10.46
CA ARG A 534 -12.11 1.39 10.05
C ARG A 534 -11.21 1.79 11.23
N LEU A 535 -10.10 1.08 11.38
CA LEU A 535 -9.04 1.35 12.34
C LEU A 535 -7.74 1.66 11.61
N GLY A 536 -7.00 2.66 12.07
CA GLY A 536 -5.67 3.03 11.58
C GLY A 536 -4.65 3.07 12.71
N PHE A 537 -3.44 2.57 12.43
CA PHE A 537 -2.31 2.53 13.37
C PHE A 537 -1.09 3.23 12.76
N ASP A 538 -0.48 4.14 13.52
CA ASP A 538 0.82 4.76 13.14
C ASP A 538 1.99 3.82 13.37
N THR A 539 2.46 3.21 12.28
CA THR A 539 3.56 2.24 12.33
C THR A 539 4.90 2.87 12.69
N THR A 540 5.05 4.19 12.61
CA THR A 540 6.31 4.87 13.00
C THR A 540 6.52 4.86 14.51
N ALA A 541 5.43 4.71 15.28
CA ALA A 541 5.47 4.56 16.73
C ALA A 541 5.76 3.11 17.17
N LEU A 542 5.75 2.15 16.24
CA LEU A 542 5.97 0.73 16.52
C LEU A 542 7.45 0.34 16.36
N PRO A 543 7.88 -0.78 16.98
CA PRO A 543 9.22 -1.31 16.78
C PRO A 543 9.37 -1.85 15.36
N ALA A 544 10.60 -1.87 14.85
CA ALA A 544 10.89 -2.51 13.57
C ALA A 544 10.41 -3.98 13.55
N LYS A 545 9.89 -4.41 12.39
CA LYS A 545 9.42 -5.78 12.18
C LYS A 545 10.54 -6.79 12.49
N PRO A 546 10.25 -7.86 13.28
CA PRO A 546 11.20 -8.96 13.45
C PRO A 546 11.47 -9.66 12.11
N ALA A 547 12.65 -10.29 11.98
CA ALA A 547 12.98 -11.05 10.77
C ALA A 547 12.02 -12.24 10.58
N GLY A 548 11.47 -12.42 9.37
CA GLY A 548 10.48 -13.44 9.07
C GLY A 548 9.03 -13.06 9.37
N PHE A 549 8.79 -11.87 9.94
CA PHE A 549 7.46 -11.35 10.22
C PHE A 549 7.18 -10.19 9.25
N ASP A 550 6.24 -10.39 8.35
CA ASP A 550 6.04 -9.56 7.16
C ASP A 550 4.81 -8.64 7.25
N ALA A 551 3.82 -8.99 8.08
CA ALA A 551 2.59 -8.23 8.20
C ALA A 551 2.19 -7.88 9.65
N TYR A 552 1.57 -6.70 9.82
CA TYR A 552 0.86 -6.35 11.05
C TYR A 552 -0.54 -6.97 11.07
N TYR A 553 -0.99 -7.37 12.26
CA TYR A 553 -2.31 -7.93 12.51
C TYR A 553 -2.97 -7.21 13.68
N LEU A 554 -4.27 -7.02 13.58
CA LEU A 554 -5.14 -6.78 14.72
C LEU A 554 -5.52 -8.15 15.31
N LEU A 555 -5.12 -8.39 16.55
CA LEU A 555 -5.49 -9.59 17.29
C LEU A 555 -6.65 -9.24 18.23
N ILE A 556 -7.83 -9.78 17.93
CA ILE A 556 -9.07 -9.54 18.69
C ILE A 556 -9.33 -10.74 19.58
N ASP A 557 -9.48 -10.52 20.88
CA ASP A 557 -9.95 -11.51 21.85
C ASP A 557 -11.48 -11.57 21.78
N ASN A 558 -12.00 -12.72 21.33
CA ASN A 558 -13.42 -12.93 21.06
C ASN A 558 -14.22 -13.38 22.30
N ASP A 559 -13.56 -13.96 23.31
CA ASP A 559 -14.23 -14.46 24.52
C ASP A 559 -14.12 -13.49 25.71
N ASN A 560 -13.27 -12.48 25.55
CA ASN A 560 -13.17 -11.28 26.36
C ASN A 560 -12.67 -11.53 27.79
N ASP A 561 -11.84 -12.53 27.99
CA ASP A 561 -11.20 -12.81 29.27
C ASP A 561 -9.81 -12.15 29.43
N GLY A 562 -9.27 -11.61 28.34
CA GLY A 562 -7.97 -10.95 28.27
C GLY A 562 -6.78 -11.89 28.21
N ASP A 563 -7.00 -13.19 28.03
CA ASP A 563 -5.99 -14.21 27.74
C ASP A 563 -5.87 -14.43 26.23
N PHE A 564 -4.80 -13.94 25.64
CA PHE A 564 -4.51 -14.15 24.22
C PHE A 564 -3.64 -15.39 24.00
N THR A 565 -3.39 -16.21 25.03
CA THR A 565 -2.56 -17.43 24.92
C THR A 565 -3.34 -18.67 24.52
N ASP A 566 -4.66 -18.67 24.73
CA ASP A 566 -5.52 -19.82 24.50
C ASP A 566 -5.73 -20.05 22.99
N VAL A 567 -5.41 -21.25 22.53
CA VAL A 567 -5.33 -21.62 21.10
C VAL A 567 -6.53 -22.45 20.63
N ALA A 568 -7.68 -22.40 21.33
CA ALA A 568 -8.84 -23.14 20.84
C ALA A 568 -9.52 -22.37 19.69
N ASP A 569 -10.05 -23.13 18.72
CA ASP A 569 -10.69 -22.56 17.53
C ASP A 569 -11.77 -21.53 17.90
N GLY A 570 -11.53 -20.28 17.49
CA GLY A 570 -12.49 -19.17 17.62
C GLY A 570 -12.34 -18.27 18.85
N GLU A 571 -11.35 -18.50 19.73
CA GLU A 571 -11.09 -17.63 20.90
C GLU A 571 -10.46 -16.29 20.52
N PHE A 572 -9.69 -16.22 19.44
CA PHE A 572 -9.21 -14.96 18.87
C PHE A 572 -9.41 -14.88 17.35
N THR A 573 -9.41 -13.64 16.83
CA THR A 573 -9.46 -13.35 15.39
C THR A 573 -8.19 -12.60 15.00
N PHE A 574 -7.49 -13.09 13.98
CA PHE A 574 -6.47 -12.33 13.27
C PHE A 574 -7.11 -11.54 12.14
N VAL A 575 -6.81 -10.25 12.10
CA VAL A 575 -7.26 -9.38 11.02
C VAL A 575 -6.03 -8.65 10.48
N ARG A 576 -5.58 -9.02 9.28
CA ARG A 576 -4.42 -8.41 8.64
C ARG A 576 -4.64 -6.91 8.41
N LEU A 577 -3.67 -6.11 8.82
CA LEU A 577 -3.65 -4.70 8.50
C LEU A 577 -3.03 -4.49 7.12
N ASN A 578 -3.65 -3.64 6.33
CA ASN A 578 -3.13 -3.18 5.05
C ASN A 578 -2.16 -2.01 5.28
N GLU A 579 -0.93 -2.18 4.79
CA GLU A 579 0.20 -1.27 5.01
C GLU A 579 0.51 -0.38 3.79
N ARG A 580 -0.38 -0.32 2.80
CA ARG A 580 -0.17 0.46 1.57
C ARG A 580 -0.23 1.98 1.79
N PHE A 581 -0.59 2.46 2.98
CA PHE A 581 -0.87 3.86 3.30
C PHE A 581 0.32 4.56 3.97
N GLY A 582 1.52 4.36 3.42
CA GLY A 582 2.75 4.97 3.93
C GLY A 582 3.06 4.60 5.39
N PRO A 583 3.13 5.56 6.33
CA PRO A 583 3.40 5.29 7.75
C PRO A 583 2.23 4.63 8.50
N LEU A 584 1.09 4.38 7.84
CA LEU A 584 -0.11 3.83 8.48
C LEU A 584 -0.39 2.39 8.05
N ALA A 585 -0.77 1.57 9.03
CA ALA A 585 -1.36 0.25 8.81
C ALA A 585 -2.83 0.29 9.22
N ARG A 586 -3.74 -0.22 8.39
CA ARG A 586 -5.19 -0.07 8.64
C ARG A 586 -6.00 -1.32 8.34
N VAL A 587 -7.21 -1.35 8.86
CA VAL A 587 -8.22 -2.33 8.47
C VAL A 587 -9.60 -1.70 8.45
N SER A 588 -10.43 -2.05 7.46
CA SER A 588 -11.80 -1.59 7.31
C SER A 588 -12.80 -2.72 7.58
N GLY A 589 -14.00 -2.35 8.06
CA GLY A 589 -15.10 -3.28 8.27
C GLY A 589 -14.98 -4.11 9.55
N VAL A 590 -14.16 -3.69 10.51
CA VAL A 590 -14.05 -4.37 11.81
C VAL A 590 -15.30 -4.06 12.63
N ASP A 591 -16.10 -5.08 12.92
CA ASP A 591 -17.26 -4.98 13.79
C ASP A 591 -16.96 -5.62 15.14
N PHE A 592 -16.75 -4.78 16.15
CA PHE A 592 -16.46 -5.25 17.50
C PHE A 592 -17.74 -5.64 18.25
N ILE A 593 -17.61 -6.67 19.10
CA ILE A 593 -18.58 -6.91 20.17
C ILE A 593 -18.33 -5.92 21.33
N ASP A 594 -19.39 -5.63 22.10
CA ASP A 594 -19.23 -4.83 23.31
C ASP A 594 -18.29 -5.49 24.31
N GLY A 595 -17.38 -4.69 24.86
CA GLY A 595 -16.36 -5.15 25.77
C GLY A 595 -15.15 -5.81 25.12
N ALA A 596 -15.06 -6.00 23.79
CA ALA A 596 -13.93 -6.69 23.17
C ALA A 596 -12.56 -6.15 23.60
N LEU A 597 -11.57 -7.03 23.68
CA LEU A 597 -10.16 -6.68 23.86
C LEU A 597 -9.43 -6.90 22.54
N PHE A 598 -8.46 -6.03 22.24
CA PHE A 598 -7.59 -6.25 21.10
C PHE A 598 -6.19 -5.68 21.32
N THR A 599 -5.25 -6.11 20.49
CA THR A 599 -3.91 -5.55 20.40
C THR A 599 -3.41 -5.55 18.95
N ILE A 600 -2.26 -4.92 18.74
CA ILE A 600 -1.50 -5.06 17.50
C ILE A 600 -0.43 -6.14 17.65
N ALA A 601 -0.34 -7.00 16.66
CA ALA A 601 0.54 -8.14 16.59
C ALA A 601 1.34 -8.14 15.27
N MET A 602 2.48 -8.81 15.30
CA MET A 602 3.21 -9.28 14.13
C MET A 602 3.03 -10.79 14.07
N ALA A 603 2.83 -11.33 12.88
CA ALA A 603 2.79 -12.78 12.72
C ALA A 603 3.51 -13.23 11.45
N GLN A 604 4.03 -14.46 11.48
CA GLN A 604 4.70 -15.10 10.35
C GLN A 604 3.78 -16.17 9.73
N ASN A 605 3.57 -16.12 8.42
CA ASN A 605 2.72 -17.09 7.71
C ASN A 605 3.38 -18.47 7.65
N VAL A 606 2.90 -19.40 8.49
CA VAL A 606 3.44 -20.76 8.60
C VAL A 606 2.38 -21.80 8.25
N ALA A 607 2.71 -22.70 7.33
CA ALA A 607 1.90 -23.87 7.04
C ALA A 607 2.08 -24.92 8.16
N VAL A 608 1.01 -25.21 8.87
CA VAL A 608 0.99 -26.14 10.02
C VAL A 608 0.22 -27.43 9.73
N ASN A 609 -0.49 -27.49 8.60
CA ASN A 609 -1.23 -28.65 8.13
C ASN A 609 -0.86 -29.00 6.69
N ASP A 610 -1.22 -30.21 6.26
CA ASP A 610 -1.16 -30.62 4.86
C ASP A 610 -2.32 -30.02 4.09
N GLY A 611 -2.09 -29.54 2.87
CA GLY A 611 -3.18 -28.97 2.06
C GLY A 611 -2.72 -28.22 0.82
N ASP A 612 -3.69 -27.59 0.18
CA ASP A 612 -3.47 -26.70 -0.96
C ASP A 612 -3.00 -25.32 -0.44
N PHE A 613 -2.16 -24.63 -1.22
CA PHE A 613 -1.56 -23.34 -0.83
C PHE A 613 -2.63 -22.27 -0.61
N ASP A 614 -3.72 -22.30 -1.38
CA ASP A 614 -4.86 -21.39 -1.33
C ASP A 614 -5.94 -21.79 -0.29
N ASP A 615 -5.71 -22.86 0.48
CA ASP A 615 -6.63 -23.30 1.54
C ASP A 615 -6.26 -22.64 2.88
N PRO A 616 -7.17 -21.87 3.52
CA PRO A 616 -6.91 -21.26 4.82
C PRO A 616 -6.59 -22.29 5.92
N ASP A 617 -7.10 -23.53 5.83
CA ASP A 617 -6.83 -24.58 6.83
C ASP A 617 -5.38 -25.10 6.77
N THR A 618 -4.64 -24.83 5.70
CA THR A 618 -3.21 -25.15 5.56
C THR A 618 -2.35 -24.28 6.48
N TRP A 619 -2.75 -23.04 6.70
CA TRP A 619 -1.95 -21.98 7.32
C TRP A 619 -2.36 -21.68 8.76
N LEU A 620 -1.40 -21.24 9.57
CA LEU A 620 -1.64 -20.88 10.96
C LEU A 620 -2.51 -19.62 11.13
N ILE A 621 -2.40 -18.67 10.20
CA ILE A 621 -2.98 -17.33 10.33
C ILE A 621 -3.97 -17.08 9.19
N GLU A 622 -3.46 -17.05 7.95
CA GLU A 622 -4.24 -16.82 6.74
C GLU A 622 -3.53 -17.43 5.52
N VAL A 623 -4.25 -17.49 4.40
CA VAL A 623 -3.65 -17.79 3.10
C VAL A 623 -2.67 -16.66 2.74
N PRO A 624 -1.39 -16.96 2.42
CA PRO A 624 -0.43 -15.95 2.05
C PRO A 624 -0.86 -15.19 0.80
N LEU A 625 -0.55 -13.89 0.79
CA LEU A 625 -0.74 -13.01 -0.35
C LEU A 625 0.54 -12.91 -1.18
N ASP A 626 0.40 -12.38 -2.40
CA ASP A 626 1.55 -12.12 -3.26
C ASP A 626 2.56 -11.19 -2.57
N GLY A 627 3.82 -11.62 -2.57
CA GLY A 627 4.92 -10.89 -1.93
C GLY A 627 5.12 -11.20 -0.44
N ASP A 628 4.37 -12.14 0.15
CA ASP A 628 4.57 -12.56 1.54
C ASP A 628 5.88 -13.35 1.74
N GLU A 629 6.36 -13.38 2.98
CA GLU A 629 7.37 -14.31 3.47
C GLU A 629 6.69 -15.48 4.18
N VAL A 630 6.93 -16.71 3.71
CA VAL A 630 6.21 -17.88 4.23
C VAL A 630 7.12 -19.00 4.71
N VAL A 631 6.63 -19.81 5.65
CA VAL A 631 7.31 -21.00 6.15
C VAL A 631 6.47 -22.24 5.92
N ILE A 632 7.04 -23.23 5.23
CA ILE A 632 6.48 -24.58 5.20
C ILE A 632 7.00 -25.35 6.41
N GLY A 633 6.11 -25.51 7.39
CA GLY A 633 6.42 -26.10 8.70
C GLY A 633 6.80 -27.57 8.66
N THR A 634 7.38 -28.06 9.76
CA THR A 634 7.87 -29.44 9.85
C THR A 634 6.73 -30.44 9.74
N GLY A 635 6.82 -31.34 8.77
CA GLY A 635 5.83 -32.41 8.56
C GLY A 635 4.62 -32.00 7.73
N SER A 636 4.51 -30.73 7.31
CA SER A 636 3.45 -30.24 6.43
C SER A 636 3.78 -30.52 4.96
N ASP A 637 2.80 -31.00 4.20
CA ASP A 637 2.85 -31.18 2.74
C ASP A 637 1.93 -30.16 2.06
N VAL A 638 2.52 -29.12 1.43
CA VAL A 638 1.80 -28.03 0.77
C VAL A 638 1.87 -28.16 -0.75
N THR A 639 0.75 -27.93 -1.42
CA THR A 639 0.63 -28.06 -2.88
C THR A 639 0.19 -26.74 -3.52
N LEU A 640 0.92 -26.27 -4.53
CA LEU A 640 0.46 -25.13 -5.34
C LEU A 640 -0.69 -25.55 -6.27
N THR A 641 -1.69 -24.68 -6.35
CA THR A 641 -2.91 -24.81 -7.18
C THR A 641 -3.02 -23.73 -8.25
N GLU A 642 -2.15 -22.71 -8.18
CA GLU A 642 -1.99 -21.63 -9.14
C GLU A 642 -0.55 -21.09 -9.12
N ASP A 643 -0.23 -20.18 -10.04
CA ASP A 643 1.05 -19.47 -9.99
C ASP A 643 1.07 -18.56 -8.75
N THR A 644 2.18 -18.54 -8.03
CA THR A 644 2.29 -17.88 -6.73
C THR A 644 3.56 -17.03 -6.68
N GLU A 645 3.43 -15.79 -6.21
CA GLU A 645 4.55 -14.86 -6.04
C GLU A 645 4.83 -14.63 -4.55
N LEU A 646 6.07 -14.81 -4.10
CA LEU A 646 6.47 -14.62 -2.70
C LEU A 646 7.77 -13.81 -2.62
N SER A 647 7.95 -13.04 -1.56
CA SER A 647 9.22 -12.36 -1.31
C SER A 647 10.30 -13.36 -0.93
N GLU A 648 9.96 -14.30 -0.05
CA GLU A 648 10.84 -15.37 0.41
C GLU A 648 10.01 -16.60 0.83
N ILE A 649 10.61 -17.78 0.74
CA ILE A 649 10.02 -19.00 1.32
C ILE A 649 11.05 -19.80 2.09
N THR A 650 10.69 -20.23 3.30
CA THR A 650 11.48 -21.15 4.12
C THR A 650 10.84 -22.52 4.16
N ILE A 651 11.54 -23.56 3.71
CA ILE A 651 11.13 -24.95 3.90
C ILE A 651 11.83 -25.48 5.16
N ASN A 652 11.05 -25.65 6.22
CA ASN A 652 11.54 -26.07 7.54
C ASN A 652 11.03 -27.46 7.91
N GLY A 653 11.47 -28.47 7.15
CA GLY A 653 11.14 -29.88 7.42
C GLY A 653 9.83 -30.38 6.81
N GLY A 654 9.11 -29.54 6.06
CA GLY A 654 7.93 -29.91 5.26
C GLY A 654 8.25 -30.11 3.78
N ASN A 655 7.23 -30.25 2.93
CA ASN A 655 7.41 -30.34 1.49
C ASN A 655 6.52 -29.35 0.74
N LEU A 656 7.06 -28.76 -0.34
CA LEU A 656 6.30 -27.92 -1.27
C LEU A 656 6.24 -28.59 -2.64
N ASN A 657 5.04 -28.83 -3.17
CA ASN A 657 4.84 -29.42 -4.49
C ASN A 657 4.26 -28.39 -5.48
N LEU A 658 4.96 -28.14 -6.58
CA LEU A 658 4.57 -27.11 -7.54
C LEU A 658 3.46 -27.55 -8.53
N MET A 659 3.21 -28.86 -8.71
CA MET A 659 2.16 -29.42 -9.60
C MET A 659 2.09 -28.94 -11.07
N GLY A 660 3.04 -28.11 -11.51
CA GLY A 660 3.03 -27.50 -12.85
C GLY A 660 2.95 -25.97 -12.85
N PHE A 661 2.75 -25.36 -11.69
CA PHE A 661 2.67 -23.92 -11.50
C PHE A 661 4.05 -23.29 -11.28
N THR A 662 4.08 -21.96 -11.38
CA THR A 662 5.25 -21.13 -11.15
C THR A 662 5.27 -20.63 -9.72
N LEU A 663 6.40 -20.84 -9.04
CA LEU A 663 6.74 -20.14 -7.81
C LEU A 663 7.74 -19.03 -8.14
N THR A 664 7.34 -17.79 -7.99
CA THR A 664 8.18 -16.61 -8.23
C THR A 664 8.70 -16.04 -6.91
N ILE A 665 10.01 -15.88 -6.80
CA ILE A 665 10.69 -15.29 -5.64
C ILE A 665 11.19 -13.89 -6.00
N THR A 666 10.61 -12.85 -5.39
CA THR A 666 10.80 -11.45 -5.79
C THR A 666 11.85 -10.69 -4.98
N GLU A 667 12.28 -11.18 -3.83
CA GLU A 667 13.31 -10.51 -3.02
C GLU A 667 14.41 -11.46 -2.55
N GLY A 668 14.05 -12.38 -1.65
CA GLY A 668 14.95 -13.31 -0.96
C GLY A 668 15.28 -14.56 -1.76
N THR A 669 15.24 -15.72 -1.11
CA THR A 669 15.54 -17.03 -1.73
C THR A 669 14.63 -18.14 -1.17
N ILE A 670 14.89 -19.39 -1.57
CA ILE A 670 14.28 -20.56 -0.96
C ILE A 670 15.19 -21.03 0.18
N ASN A 671 14.83 -20.81 1.43
CA ASN A 671 15.63 -21.24 2.58
C ASN A 671 15.32 -22.69 2.95
N LEU A 672 16.27 -23.60 2.73
CA LEU A 672 16.13 -25.03 3.05
C LEU A 672 16.77 -25.35 4.41
N ILE A 673 15.95 -25.46 5.44
CA ILE A 673 16.37 -25.85 6.81
C ILE A 673 16.06 -27.35 7.07
N GLY A 674 15.30 -27.96 6.16
CA GLY A 674 14.96 -29.37 6.09
C GLY A 674 13.77 -29.56 5.15
N GLY A 675 13.41 -30.78 4.77
CA GLY A 675 12.30 -31.00 3.85
C GLY A 675 12.69 -30.88 2.37
N ASN A 676 11.71 -30.73 1.46
CA ASN A 676 11.97 -30.72 0.02
C ASN A 676 11.08 -29.76 -0.76
N VAL A 677 11.63 -29.22 -1.86
CA VAL A 677 10.83 -28.68 -2.96
C VAL A 677 10.68 -29.78 -4.01
N ILE A 678 9.45 -30.14 -4.35
CA ILE A 678 9.09 -31.13 -5.35
C ILE A 678 8.68 -30.35 -6.60
N PRO A 679 9.61 -30.17 -7.57
CA PRO A 679 9.37 -29.28 -8.70
C PRO A 679 8.29 -29.81 -9.65
N SER A 680 8.04 -31.13 -9.67
CA SER A 680 7.09 -31.77 -10.59
C SER A 680 7.35 -31.34 -12.05
N ASN A 681 6.40 -30.67 -12.69
CA ASN A 681 6.52 -30.03 -14.00
C ASN A 681 6.43 -28.49 -13.92
N GLY A 682 6.59 -27.91 -12.73
CA GLY A 682 6.47 -26.48 -12.47
C GLY A 682 7.74 -25.68 -12.71
N THR A 683 7.66 -24.38 -12.45
CA THR A 683 8.76 -23.42 -12.64
C THR A 683 9.12 -22.80 -11.31
N ILE A 684 10.42 -22.65 -11.04
CA ILE A 684 10.88 -21.73 -10.00
C ILE A 684 11.53 -20.54 -10.68
N GLU A 685 11.03 -19.36 -10.37
CA GLU A 685 11.52 -18.09 -10.87
C GLU A 685 12.24 -17.31 -9.75
N TYR A 686 13.45 -16.84 -10.03
CA TYR A 686 14.15 -15.84 -9.19
C TYR A 686 14.08 -14.47 -9.88
N ALA A 687 13.12 -13.65 -9.45
CA ALA A 687 12.73 -12.39 -10.09
C ALA A 687 13.26 -11.13 -9.40
N SER A 688 14.09 -11.27 -8.36
CA SER A 688 14.58 -10.12 -7.59
C SER A 688 15.22 -9.02 -8.42
N THR A 689 14.96 -7.78 -8.04
CA THR A 689 15.46 -6.56 -8.70
C THR A 689 16.55 -5.87 -7.90
N SER A 690 16.92 -6.41 -6.74
CA SER A 690 17.92 -5.80 -5.86
C SER A 690 18.83 -6.84 -5.21
N GLY A 691 20.07 -6.44 -4.94
CA GLY A 691 21.06 -7.30 -4.28
C GLY A 691 21.55 -8.47 -5.13
N THR A 692 22.28 -9.37 -4.46
CA THR A 692 22.67 -10.67 -5.02
C THR A 692 21.77 -11.73 -4.40
N VAL A 693 21.11 -12.53 -5.23
CA VAL A 693 20.21 -13.60 -4.76
C VAL A 693 20.87 -14.96 -4.94
N CYS A 694 20.74 -15.80 -3.92
CA CYS A 694 21.19 -17.19 -3.95
C CYS A 694 20.20 -18.05 -4.76
N VAL A 695 20.66 -18.66 -5.84
CA VAL A 695 19.95 -19.76 -6.53
C VAL A 695 20.36 -21.06 -5.85
N GLN A 696 19.39 -21.70 -5.21
CA GLN A 696 19.64 -22.81 -4.30
C GLN A 696 20.06 -24.09 -5.05
N PRO A 697 20.86 -24.97 -4.43
CA PRO A 697 21.27 -26.26 -5.02
C PRO A 697 20.12 -27.27 -5.03
N LEU A 698 19.09 -26.98 -5.81
CA LEU A 698 17.89 -27.78 -5.99
C LEU A 698 17.92 -28.56 -7.31
N THR A 699 17.06 -29.57 -7.38
CA THR A 699 16.60 -30.07 -8.67
C THR A 699 15.39 -29.24 -9.08
N TYR A 700 15.51 -28.56 -10.21
CA TYR A 700 14.45 -27.79 -10.83
C TYR A 700 13.77 -28.63 -11.92
N HIS A 701 12.50 -28.37 -12.19
CA HIS A 701 11.93 -28.76 -13.48
C HIS A 701 12.22 -27.66 -14.49
N HIS A 702 11.56 -26.51 -14.39
CA HIS A 702 11.98 -25.29 -15.07
C HIS A 702 12.65 -24.33 -14.09
N LEU A 703 13.71 -23.65 -14.54
CA LEU A 703 14.35 -22.56 -13.82
C LEU A 703 14.26 -21.28 -14.66
N LEU A 704 13.64 -20.25 -14.12
CA LEU A 704 13.59 -18.92 -14.71
C LEU A 704 14.39 -17.94 -13.84
N VAL A 705 15.30 -17.21 -14.48
CA VAL A 705 16.04 -16.11 -13.86
C VAL A 705 15.61 -14.84 -14.56
N SER A 706 14.93 -13.96 -13.83
CA SER A 706 14.37 -12.71 -14.37
C SER A 706 14.75 -11.54 -13.47
N GLY A 707 14.00 -10.44 -13.48
CA GLY A 707 14.35 -9.21 -12.75
C GLY A 707 15.66 -8.59 -13.23
N SER A 708 16.45 -8.06 -12.28
CA SER A 708 17.74 -7.40 -12.56
C SER A 708 18.81 -7.79 -11.52
N GLY A 709 20.05 -7.33 -11.65
CA GLY A 709 21.11 -7.69 -10.70
C GLY A 709 21.63 -9.13 -10.85
N THR A 710 22.35 -9.63 -9.85
CA THR A 710 23.07 -10.91 -9.91
C THR A 710 22.35 -12.02 -9.15
N LYS A 711 22.19 -13.18 -9.79
CA LYS A 711 21.68 -14.42 -9.22
C LYS A 711 22.81 -15.42 -9.21
N GLU A 712 23.28 -15.78 -8.03
CA GLU A 712 24.50 -16.57 -7.82
C GLU A 712 24.11 -18.00 -7.43
N LEU A 713 24.64 -19.00 -8.14
CA LEU A 713 24.46 -20.39 -7.71
C LEU A 713 25.16 -20.59 -6.35
N CYS A 714 24.46 -21.21 -5.41
CA CYS A 714 25.00 -21.57 -4.09
C CYS A 714 25.45 -23.03 -3.99
N GLY A 715 25.32 -23.78 -5.09
CA GLY A 715 25.77 -25.15 -5.24
C GLY A 715 25.40 -25.69 -6.62
N ASP A 716 25.79 -26.93 -6.90
CA ASP A 716 25.49 -27.57 -8.18
C ASP A 716 23.97 -27.78 -8.33
N ILE A 717 23.43 -27.51 -9.53
CA ILE A 717 22.00 -27.63 -9.83
C ILE A 717 21.73 -28.61 -10.97
N VAL A 718 20.52 -29.19 -10.95
CA VAL A 718 19.98 -29.99 -12.06
C VAL A 718 18.68 -29.35 -12.53
N VAL A 719 18.52 -29.15 -13.83
CA VAL A 719 17.31 -28.60 -14.44
C VAL A 719 16.74 -29.63 -15.42
N ASN A 720 15.62 -30.26 -15.04
CA ASN A 720 15.03 -31.36 -15.81
C ASN A 720 14.34 -30.90 -17.10
N GLY A 721 13.87 -29.66 -17.14
CA GLY A 721 13.30 -28.97 -18.28
C GLY A 721 14.20 -27.81 -18.70
N ASP A 722 13.59 -26.70 -19.11
CA ASP A 722 14.29 -25.52 -19.63
C ASP A 722 14.88 -24.61 -18.54
N LEU A 723 16.04 -24.04 -18.82
CA LEU A 723 16.64 -22.92 -18.08
C LEU A 723 16.48 -21.65 -18.93
N GLN A 724 15.83 -20.65 -18.36
CA GLN A 724 15.58 -19.36 -19.02
C GLN A 724 16.19 -18.21 -18.23
N ILE A 725 16.90 -17.30 -18.90
CA ILE A 725 17.39 -16.04 -18.34
C ILE A 725 16.73 -14.89 -19.11
N ASN A 726 15.71 -14.27 -18.53
CA ASN A 726 14.85 -13.29 -19.20
C ASN A 726 15.08 -11.87 -18.66
N GLY A 727 14.94 -10.85 -19.50
CA GLY A 727 15.23 -9.46 -19.12
C GLY A 727 16.72 -9.12 -19.16
N ASP A 728 17.23 -8.43 -18.13
CA ASP A 728 18.63 -8.03 -17.98
C ASP A 728 19.38 -8.54 -16.72
N PRO A 729 19.01 -9.67 -16.07
CA PRO A 729 19.76 -10.17 -14.93
C PRO A 729 21.07 -10.84 -15.35
N THR A 730 21.94 -11.06 -14.36
CA THR A 730 23.13 -11.90 -14.47
C THR A 730 22.93 -13.19 -13.69
N LEU A 731 22.98 -14.36 -14.34
CA LEU A 731 23.16 -15.64 -13.66
C LEU A 731 24.67 -15.89 -13.51
N ASP A 732 25.19 -15.85 -12.29
CA ASP A 732 26.57 -16.21 -11.97
C ASP A 732 26.63 -17.65 -11.47
N ALA A 733 27.36 -18.49 -12.20
CA ALA A 733 27.53 -19.88 -11.84
C ALA A 733 28.37 -20.08 -10.58
N ASN A 734 29.18 -19.08 -10.19
CA ASN A 734 29.97 -19.09 -8.97
C ASN A 734 30.89 -20.33 -8.78
N GLY A 735 31.31 -20.94 -9.89
CA GLY A 735 32.11 -22.17 -9.86
C GLY A 735 31.33 -23.45 -9.55
N HIS A 736 30.00 -23.41 -9.60
CA HIS A 736 29.09 -24.54 -9.45
C HIS A 736 28.54 -25.03 -10.78
N ASN A 737 28.32 -26.34 -10.91
CA ASN A 737 27.96 -26.98 -12.17
C ASN A 737 26.44 -26.94 -12.42
N ILE A 738 26.07 -26.90 -13.71
CA ILE A 738 24.69 -26.98 -14.17
C ILE A 738 24.53 -28.23 -15.04
N GLU A 739 23.67 -29.17 -14.63
CA GLU A 739 23.17 -30.23 -15.51
C GLU A 739 21.80 -29.85 -16.06
N LEU A 740 21.66 -29.83 -17.40
CA LEU A 740 20.46 -29.37 -18.09
C LEU A 740 19.92 -30.45 -19.02
N LEU A 741 18.64 -30.80 -18.85
CA LEU A 741 17.92 -31.80 -19.65
C LEU A 741 16.96 -31.17 -20.67
N GLY A 742 16.60 -29.89 -20.54
CA GLY A 742 15.84 -29.11 -21.53
C GLY A 742 16.68 -28.05 -22.25
N ASN A 743 16.05 -26.97 -22.67
CA ASN A 743 16.70 -25.92 -23.48
C ASN A 743 17.37 -24.86 -22.62
N TRP A 744 18.43 -24.25 -23.17
CA TRP A 744 19.04 -23.04 -22.64
C TRP A 744 18.55 -21.84 -23.45
N ASN A 745 17.84 -20.92 -22.80
CA ASN A 745 17.33 -19.71 -23.44
C ASN A 745 17.74 -18.49 -22.63
N SER A 746 18.43 -17.53 -23.24
CA SER A 746 18.75 -16.27 -22.57
C SER A 746 18.45 -15.07 -23.46
N ALA A 747 17.94 -13.99 -22.87
CA ALA A 747 17.70 -12.73 -23.58
C ALA A 747 19.02 -12.05 -23.95
N VAL A 748 19.04 -11.27 -25.02
CA VAL A 748 20.24 -10.52 -25.47
C VAL A 748 20.81 -9.60 -24.38
N SER A 749 19.96 -9.01 -23.54
CA SER A 749 20.35 -8.11 -22.46
C SER A 749 20.77 -8.84 -21.18
N ALA A 750 20.36 -10.10 -21.00
CA ALA A 750 20.77 -10.91 -19.86
C ALA A 750 22.23 -11.35 -19.99
N SER A 751 22.85 -11.71 -18.87
CA SER A 751 24.22 -12.23 -18.86
C SER A 751 24.33 -13.54 -18.08
N PHE A 752 25.23 -14.41 -18.53
CA PHE A 752 25.66 -15.59 -17.77
C PHE A 752 27.15 -15.43 -17.48
N ALA A 753 27.53 -15.55 -16.21
CA ALA A 753 28.92 -15.49 -15.76
C ALA A 753 29.40 -16.93 -15.45
N PRO A 754 30.08 -17.59 -16.41
CA PRO A 754 30.39 -19.02 -16.31
C PRO A 754 31.67 -19.33 -15.51
N GLN A 755 32.22 -18.39 -14.76
CA GLN A 755 33.40 -18.55 -13.89
C GLN A 755 34.38 -19.70 -14.25
N ALA A 756 34.50 -20.71 -13.38
CA ALA A 756 35.25 -21.94 -13.59
C ALA A 756 34.34 -23.16 -13.80
N ASP A 757 33.02 -22.97 -13.98
CA ASP A 757 32.04 -24.05 -13.91
C ASP A 757 31.95 -24.95 -15.15
N GLN A 758 31.10 -25.96 -15.03
CA GLN A 758 30.69 -26.85 -16.10
C GLN A 758 29.18 -26.82 -16.33
N VAL A 759 28.78 -26.62 -17.59
CA VAL A 759 27.40 -26.82 -18.05
C VAL A 759 27.33 -28.09 -18.89
N THR A 760 26.43 -29.01 -18.53
CA THR A 760 26.25 -30.30 -19.20
C THR A 760 24.85 -30.41 -19.80
N PHE A 761 24.76 -30.68 -21.10
CA PHE A 761 23.51 -31.02 -21.79
C PHE A 761 23.37 -32.55 -21.86
N SER A 762 22.41 -33.10 -21.12
CA SER A 762 22.24 -34.56 -20.94
C SER A 762 20.81 -35.08 -21.21
N GLY A 763 19.90 -34.21 -21.68
CA GLY A 763 18.50 -34.53 -21.93
C GLY A 763 18.29 -35.61 -22.99
N THR A 764 17.14 -36.27 -22.99
CA THR A 764 16.80 -37.27 -24.01
C THR A 764 16.20 -36.65 -25.27
N ALA A 765 15.50 -35.51 -25.15
CA ALA A 765 14.96 -34.75 -26.27
C ALA A 765 16.05 -33.98 -27.02
N ALA A 766 15.75 -33.44 -28.21
CA ALA A 766 16.63 -32.44 -28.82
C ALA A 766 16.68 -31.20 -27.92
N GLN A 767 17.88 -30.66 -27.68
CA GLN A 767 18.06 -29.48 -26.84
C GLN A 767 18.58 -28.31 -27.69
N THR A 768 18.22 -27.10 -27.33
CA THR A 768 18.69 -25.89 -27.99
C THR A 768 19.47 -24.97 -27.05
N ILE A 769 20.38 -24.20 -27.62
CA ILE A 769 20.99 -23.02 -27.00
C ILE A 769 20.54 -21.81 -27.80
N SER A 770 19.89 -20.85 -27.14
CA SER A 770 19.37 -19.62 -27.74
C SER A 770 19.80 -18.40 -26.95
N LYS A 771 20.43 -17.43 -27.62
CA LYS A 771 20.59 -16.05 -27.17
C LYS A 771 19.61 -15.18 -27.94
N THR A 772 18.38 -15.07 -27.44
CA THR A 772 17.24 -14.47 -28.12
C THR A 772 17.45 -12.98 -28.33
N GLY A 773 17.30 -12.50 -29.57
CA GLY A 773 17.67 -11.14 -29.99
C GLY A 773 19.09 -11.03 -30.55
N GLY A 774 19.82 -12.14 -30.64
CA GLY A 774 21.20 -12.23 -31.12
C GLY A 774 22.25 -11.99 -30.03
N GLY A 775 23.54 -12.09 -30.38
CA GLY A 775 24.65 -11.92 -29.43
C GLY A 775 25.53 -13.17 -29.31
N THR A 776 26.21 -13.32 -28.17
CA THR A 776 27.03 -14.51 -27.85
C THR A 776 26.73 -14.96 -26.43
N GLU A 777 26.35 -16.23 -26.28
CA GLU A 777 26.26 -16.89 -24.98
C GLU A 777 27.61 -17.53 -24.63
N ALA A 778 28.10 -17.34 -23.40
CA ALA A 778 29.43 -17.77 -23.01
C ALA A 778 29.39 -18.84 -21.92
N PHE A 779 29.99 -20.00 -22.18
CA PHE A 779 30.22 -21.07 -21.23
C PHE A 779 31.71 -21.19 -20.91
N ASN A 780 32.08 -21.74 -19.76
CA ASN A 780 33.48 -22.00 -19.44
C ASN A 780 33.89 -23.42 -19.84
N ASN A 781 33.29 -24.44 -19.20
CA ASN A 781 33.37 -25.82 -19.68
C ASN A 781 31.98 -26.26 -20.16
N LEU A 782 31.85 -26.68 -21.42
CA LEU A 782 30.60 -27.15 -22.00
C LEU A 782 30.70 -28.65 -22.30
N ILE A 783 29.76 -29.46 -21.79
CA ILE A 783 29.69 -30.89 -22.06
C ILE A 783 28.41 -31.22 -22.81
N ILE A 784 28.57 -32.00 -23.87
CA ILE A 784 27.48 -32.59 -24.63
C ILE A 784 27.48 -34.09 -24.33
N ASN A 785 26.46 -34.53 -23.60
CA ASN A 785 26.28 -35.90 -23.14
C ASN A 785 24.89 -36.43 -23.54
N LYS A 786 24.56 -36.26 -24.82
CA LYS A 786 23.27 -36.63 -25.39
C LYS A 786 23.33 -38.07 -25.90
N THR A 787 22.74 -39.01 -25.19
CA THR A 787 22.71 -40.41 -25.65
C THR A 787 21.75 -40.63 -26.83
N THR A 788 20.80 -39.71 -27.01
CA THR A 788 19.85 -39.63 -28.12
C THR A 788 19.63 -38.17 -28.50
N ASN A 789 19.46 -37.87 -29.79
CA ASN A 789 19.32 -36.49 -30.32
C ASN A 789 20.53 -35.60 -30.04
N ASP A 790 20.48 -34.36 -30.52
CA ASP A 790 21.63 -33.45 -30.56
C ASP A 790 21.34 -32.12 -29.85
N VAL A 791 22.38 -31.29 -29.71
CA VAL A 791 22.26 -29.90 -29.26
C VAL A 791 22.35 -28.98 -30.47
N THR A 792 21.38 -28.09 -30.66
CA THR A 792 21.38 -27.11 -31.74
C THR A 792 21.61 -25.71 -31.20
N ILE A 793 22.55 -24.97 -31.78
CA ILE A 793 22.65 -23.51 -31.56
C ILE A 793 21.57 -22.88 -32.42
N ASN A 794 20.45 -22.55 -31.81
CA ASN A 794 19.24 -22.14 -32.51
C ASN A 794 19.26 -20.65 -32.86
N GLU A 795 19.64 -19.80 -31.90
CA GLU A 795 19.72 -18.36 -32.09
C GLU A 795 20.93 -17.77 -31.34
N GLY A 796 21.63 -16.83 -31.97
CA GLY A 796 22.85 -16.23 -31.42
C GLY A 796 24.06 -17.16 -31.48
N ASN A 797 25.22 -16.67 -31.05
CA ASN A 797 26.47 -17.43 -31.09
C ASN A 797 26.78 -18.07 -29.74
N VAL A 798 27.65 -19.08 -29.73
CA VAL A 798 28.15 -19.71 -28.50
C VAL A 798 29.66 -19.53 -28.40
N GLN A 799 30.15 -19.18 -27.21
CA GLN A 799 31.55 -19.17 -26.86
C GLN A 799 31.82 -20.15 -25.72
N VAL A 800 32.89 -20.95 -25.83
CA VAL A 800 33.39 -21.83 -24.78
C VAL A 800 34.79 -21.37 -24.39
N ASN A 801 34.95 -20.89 -23.16
CA ASN A 801 36.19 -20.24 -22.72
C ASN A 801 37.33 -21.22 -22.48
N ASN A 802 37.03 -22.45 -22.01
CA ASN A 802 38.05 -23.43 -21.64
C ASN A 802 37.94 -24.75 -22.42
N THR A 803 36.90 -25.57 -22.17
CA THR A 803 36.80 -26.91 -22.74
C THR A 803 35.40 -27.21 -23.26
N LEU A 804 35.30 -27.66 -24.53
CA LEU A 804 34.12 -28.33 -25.08
C LEU A 804 34.36 -29.85 -25.08
N THR A 805 33.52 -30.61 -24.38
CA THR A 805 33.61 -32.08 -24.33
C THR A 805 32.42 -32.71 -25.03
N LEU A 806 32.68 -33.55 -26.03
CA LEU A 806 31.67 -34.31 -26.75
C LEU A 806 31.70 -35.77 -26.29
N THR A 807 30.92 -36.06 -25.25
CA THR A 807 30.77 -37.43 -24.74
C THR A 807 29.87 -38.25 -25.66
N SER A 808 28.73 -37.68 -26.07
CA SER A 808 27.79 -38.27 -27.03
C SER A 808 26.85 -37.21 -27.62
N GLY A 809 26.40 -37.42 -28.86
CA GLY A 809 25.56 -36.48 -29.63
C GLY A 809 26.32 -35.31 -30.24
N ASP A 810 25.68 -34.69 -31.22
CA ASP A 810 26.28 -33.65 -32.04
C ASP A 810 25.98 -32.23 -31.51
N VAL A 811 26.81 -31.27 -31.93
CA VAL A 811 26.53 -29.83 -31.81
C VAL A 811 26.26 -29.26 -33.20
N ILE A 812 25.03 -28.82 -33.47
CA ILE A 812 24.59 -28.32 -34.77
C ILE A 812 24.62 -26.80 -34.78
N LEU A 813 25.39 -26.21 -35.72
CA LEU A 813 25.62 -24.76 -35.79
C LEU A 813 24.61 -24.01 -36.66
N GLY A 814 24.27 -24.55 -37.83
CA GLY A 814 23.41 -23.87 -38.80
C GLY A 814 23.97 -22.50 -39.24
N ALA A 815 23.25 -21.42 -38.93
CA ALA A 815 23.68 -20.06 -39.26
C ALA A 815 24.59 -19.40 -38.19
N ASN A 816 24.76 -20.06 -37.05
CA ASN A 816 25.37 -19.50 -35.85
C ASN A 816 26.83 -19.93 -35.65
N ASN A 817 27.59 -19.15 -34.90
CA ASN A 817 29.01 -19.43 -34.68
C ASN A 817 29.25 -20.13 -33.34
N LEU A 818 30.22 -21.04 -33.32
CA LEU A 818 30.77 -21.66 -32.11
C LEU A 818 32.24 -21.25 -31.97
N VAL A 819 32.60 -20.61 -30.87
CA VAL A 819 33.97 -20.13 -30.60
C VAL A 819 34.53 -20.84 -29.38
N VAL A 820 35.53 -21.70 -29.56
CA VAL A 820 36.31 -22.29 -28.46
C VAL A 820 37.56 -21.44 -28.24
N ASN A 821 37.53 -20.58 -27.23
CA ASN A 821 38.53 -19.53 -26.98
C ASN A 821 39.77 -20.01 -26.21
N SER A 822 39.90 -21.32 -25.98
CA SER A 822 41.09 -21.93 -25.43
C SER A 822 42.08 -22.32 -26.52
N ASN A 823 43.37 -22.18 -26.22
CA ASN A 823 44.46 -22.51 -27.14
C ASN A 823 45.10 -23.89 -26.85
N SER A 824 44.55 -24.59 -25.85
CA SER A 824 44.93 -25.95 -25.47
C SER A 824 44.62 -26.95 -26.57
N THR A 825 45.46 -27.98 -26.73
CA THR A 825 45.17 -29.12 -27.62
C THR A 825 44.03 -29.99 -27.11
N SER A 826 43.63 -29.82 -25.84
CA SER A 826 42.49 -30.48 -25.21
C SER A 826 41.32 -29.51 -25.02
N ALA A 827 41.26 -28.40 -25.77
CA ALA A 827 40.14 -27.46 -25.71
C ALA A 827 38.85 -28.03 -26.32
N ILE A 828 38.96 -28.93 -27.31
CA ILE A 828 37.85 -29.79 -27.75
C ILE A 828 38.26 -31.23 -27.45
N GLN A 829 37.44 -31.93 -26.66
CA GLN A 829 37.72 -33.29 -26.19
C GLN A 829 36.60 -34.24 -26.58
N GLY A 830 36.93 -35.53 -26.64
CA GLY A 830 35.99 -36.57 -27.06
C GLY A 830 35.71 -36.49 -28.56
N GLY A 831 34.48 -36.83 -28.92
CA GLY A 831 34.00 -36.84 -30.29
C GLY A 831 34.42 -38.07 -31.10
N GLY A 832 33.64 -38.37 -32.14
CA GLY A 832 33.79 -39.51 -33.02
C GLY A 832 32.67 -39.57 -34.05
N ALA A 833 32.48 -40.74 -34.68
CA ALA A 833 31.47 -40.91 -35.72
C ALA A 833 30.00 -40.77 -35.24
N THR A 834 29.78 -40.63 -33.94
CA THR A 834 28.46 -40.52 -33.29
C THR A 834 28.37 -39.31 -32.35
N SER A 835 29.37 -38.43 -32.37
CA SER A 835 29.40 -37.18 -31.62
C SER A 835 30.41 -36.22 -32.24
N TYR A 836 29.95 -35.20 -32.94
CA TYR A 836 30.82 -34.23 -33.59
C TYR A 836 30.14 -32.87 -33.74
N ILE A 837 30.93 -31.87 -34.13
CA ILE A 837 30.42 -30.53 -34.41
C ILE A 837 29.94 -30.52 -35.87
N ASN A 838 28.63 -30.43 -36.06
CA ASN A 838 28.01 -30.27 -37.37
C ASN A 838 28.04 -28.79 -37.77
N ASN A 839 28.88 -28.49 -38.77
CA ASN A 839 29.12 -27.15 -39.27
C ASN A 839 28.61 -26.96 -40.71
N GLU A 840 27.61 -27.73 -41.12
CA GLU A 840 26.86 -27.48 -42.34
C GLU A 840 25.95 -26.26 -42.15
N GLY A 841 26.26 -25.17 -42.86
CA GLY A 841 25.51 -23.94 -42.81
C GLY A 841 26.35 -22.70 -43.10
N THR A 842 25.87 -21.53 -42.69
CA THR A 842 26.58 -20.25 -42.88
C THR A 842 27.40 -19.83 -41.66
N GLY A 843 27.23 -20.52 -40.52
CA GLY A 843 28.04 -20.33 -39.32
C GLY A 843 29.47 -20.86 -39.45
N TYR A 844 30.28 -20.63 -38.42
CA TYR A 844 31.64 -21.18 -38.34
C TYR A 844 32.00 -21.70 -36.95
N LEU A 845 32.89 -22.68 -36.91
CA LEU A 845 33.63 -23.07 -35.71
C LEU A 845 34.96 -22.30 -35.69
N GLN A 846 35.27 -21.63 -34.57
CA GLN A 846 36.56 -21.01 -34.31
C GLN A 846 37.26 -21.68 -33.14
N HIS A 847 38.54 -21.99 -33.27
CA HIS A 847 39.34 -22.66 -32.23
C HIS A 847 40.67 -21.94 -32.02
N GLY A 848 41.04 -21.65 -30.76
CA GLY A 848 42.34 -21.07 -30.41
C GLY A 848 43.49 -22.05 -30.65
N VAL A 849 44.64 -21.58 -31.12
CA VAL A 849 45.80 -22.46 -31.39
C VAL A 849 47.11 -21.91 -30.85
N THR A 850 48.03 -22.82 -30.53
CA THR A 850 49.42 -22.57 -30.16
C THR A 850 50.37 -23.38 -31.04
N LEU A 851 51.64 -22.97 -31.04
CA LEU A 851 52.69 -23.58 -31.87
C LEU A 851 53.10 -24.96 -31.36
N THR A 852 53.73 -25.75 -32.23
CA THR A 852 54.33 -27.06 -31.93
C THR A 852 53.35 -28.10 -31.40
N ASN A 853 52.09 -28.00 -31.83
CA ASN A 853 51.00 -28.85 -31.41
C ASN A 853 50.24 -29.43 -32.61
N THR A 854 49.68 -30.63 -32.41
CA THR A 854 48.72 -31.27 -33.31
C THR A 854 47.32 -31.11 -32.73
N TYR A 855 46.39 -30.65 -33.54
CA TYR A 855 44.99 -30.49 -33.18
C TYR A 855 44.16 -31.50 -33.96
N ALA A 856 43.26 -32.18 -33.26
CA ALA A 856 42.26 -33.07 -33.84
C ALA A 856 40.88 -32.53 -33.44
N ILE A 857 40.11 -32.09 -34.43
CA ILE A 857 38.82 -31.44 -34.22
C ILE A 857 37.73 -32.35 -34.79
N PRO A 858 36.81 -32.87 -33.94
CA PRO A 858 35.72 -33.71 -34.38
C PRO A 858 34.65 -32.84 -35.06
N VAL A 859 34.78 -32.65 -36.37
CA VAL A 859 33.81 -31.94 -37.21
C VAL A 859 33.18 -32.87 -38.24
N GLY A 860 32.02 -32.50 -38.76
CA GLY A 860 31.32 -33.22 -39.80
C GLY A 860 30.12 -32.46 -40.33
N GLY A 861 29.38 -33.11 -41.22
CA GLY A 861 28.12 -32.67 -41.79
C GLY A 861 26.92 -33.45 -41.26
N ALA A 862 25.70 -33.18 -41.74
CA ALA A 862 24.48 -33.78 -41.21
C ALA A 862 24.41 -35.31 -41.35
N THR A 863 25.23 -35.90 -42.23
CA THR A 863 25.26 -37.36 -42.46
C THR A 863 26.65 -37.98 -42.42
N GLU A 864 27.71 -37.19 -42.24
CA GLU A 864 29.10 -37.67 -42.36
C GLU A 864 30.03 -37.02 -41.34
N TYR A 865 30.74 -37.84 -40.56
CA TYR A 865 31.85 -37.42 -39.71
C TYR A 865 33.14 -37.28 -40.52
N ALA A 866 33.73 -36.09 -40.52
CA ALA A 866 34.92 -35.75 -41.32
C ALA A 866 35.95 -34.97 -40.45
N PRO A 867 36.64 -35.65 -39.52
CA PRO A 867 37.49 -34.96 -38.54
C PRO A 867 38.65 -34.21 -39.19
N LEU A 868 38.89 -32.99 -38.72
CA LEU A 868 40.01 -32.18 -39.16
C LEU A 868 41.21 -32.42 -38.25
N THR A 869 42.34 -32.86 -38.81
CA THR A 869 43.61 -32.93 -38.09
C THR A 869 44.66 -32.07 -38.78
N PHE A 870 45.30 -31.16 -38.03
CA PHE A 870 46.39 -30.33 -38.53
C PHE A 870 47.50 -30.15 -37.49
N THR A 871 48.70 -29.76 -37.93
CA THR A 871 49.86 -29.55 -37.06
C THR A 871 50.57 -28.24 -37.41
N LEU A 872 50.89 -27.43 -36.40
CA LEU A 872 51.58 -26.14 -36.56
C LEU A 872 53.07 -26.28 -36.19
N ASN A 873 53.94 -26.39 -37.21
CA ASN A 873 55.33 -26.82 -37.02
C ASN A 873 56.38 -25.70 -36.74
N SER A 874 56.11 -24.42 -37.03
CA SER A 874 56.98 -23.27 -36.64
C SER A 874 56.47 -21.89 -37.11
N ALA A 875 56.34 -20.88 -36.22
CA ALA A 875 56.22 -19.44 -36.53
C ALA A 875 56.30 -18.57 -35.24
N THR A 876 56.26 -17.24 -35.34
CA THR A 876 55.90 -16.31 -34.24
C THR A 876 54.41 -15.95 -34.36
N LEU A 877 53.58 -16.37 -33.41
CA LEU A 877 52.15 -16.03 -33.34
C LEU A 877 51.89 -15.31 -32.01
N SER A 878 51.42 -14.06 -32.06
CA SER A 878 51.05 -13.30 -30.84
C SER A 878 49.65 -13.65 -30.33
N SER A 879 48.77 -14.13 -31.22
CA SER A 879 47.43 -14.69 -30.99
C SER A 879 46.93 -15.29 -32.31
N ALA A 880 46.51 -16.55 -32.35
CA ALA A 880 46.05 -17.21 -33.57
C ALA A 880 44.83 -18.10 -33.28
N SER A 881 43.84 -18.03 -34.17
CA SER A 881 42.64 -18.88 -34.15
C SER A 881 42.41 -19.43 -35.55
N ILE A 882 41.86 -20.63 -35.66
CA ILE A 882 41.46 -21.20 -36.96
C ILE A 882 39.94 -21.18 -37.04
N ARG A 883 39.42 -20.64 -38.15
CA ARG A 883 38.00 -20.71 -38.51
C ARG A 883 37.76 -21.84 -39.51
N MET A 884 36.67 -22.57 -39.30
CA MET A 884 36.25 -23.68 -40.14
C MET A 884 34.83 -23.44 -40.61
N THR A 885 34.57 -23.69 -41.89
CA THR A 885 33.23 -23.69 -42.50
C THR A 885 33.10 -24.94 -43.36
N GLN A 886 31.92 -25.57 -43.38
CA GLN A 886 31.62 -26.70 -44.25
C GLN A 886 30.43 -26.36 -45.13
N THR A 887 30.63 -26.39 -46.45
CA THR A 887 29.58 -26.21 -47.43
C THR A 887 29.34 -27.54 -48.13
N ASP A 888 28.17 -28.14 -47.96
CA ASP A 888 27.79 -29.30 -48.77
C ASP A 888 27.53 -28.83 -50.21
N SER A 889 28.55 -28.98 -51.04
CA SER A 889 28.40 -28.97 -52.49
C SER A 889 28.94 -30.29 -52.98
N PRO A 890 28.21 -31.06 -53.81
CA PRO A 890 28.72 -32.31 -54.34
C PRO A 890 29.87 -31.98 -55.30
N HIS A 891 31.10 -31.94 -54.78
CA HIS A 891 32.29 -31.76 -55.58
C HIS A 891 33.14 -33.04 -55.56
N PRO A 892 33.38 -33.68 -56.72
CA PRO A 892 34.29 -34.80 -56.78
C PRO A 892 35.70 -34.29 -56.49
N ALA A 893 36.32 -34.83 -55.44
CA ALA A 893 37.73 -34.70 -55.04
C ALA A 893 38.14 -33.53 -54.10
N ARG A 894 38.48 -33.95 -52.87
CA ARG A 894 39.45 -33.44 -51.87
C ARG A 894 39.25 -32.05 -51.24
N ASP A 895 39.07 -32.10 -49.91
CA ASP A 895 39.63 -31.25 -48.85
C ASP A 895 39.94 -29.80 -49.19
N ASN A 896 39.12 -28.87 -48.70
CA ASN A 896 39.57 -27.51 -48.40
C ASN A 896 38.85 -26.97 -47.14
N ALA A 897 39.49 -27.13 -45.98
CA ALA A 897 39.29 -26.22 -44.86
C ALA A 897 40.03 -24.91 -45.20
N THR A 898 39.32 -23.80 -45.26
CA THR A 898 39.97 -22.49 -45.46
C THR A 898 40.47 -21.98 -44.11
N ILE A 899 41.76 -22.18 -43.83
CA ILE A 899 42.45 -21.65 -42.64
C ILE A 899 42.74 -20.15 -42.89
N TYR A 900 42.16 -19.27 -42.07
CA TYR A 900 42.52 -17.85 -42.02
C TYR A 900 43.60 -17.58 -40.98
#